data_AF-A0AAD8GQH6-F1
#
_entry.id   AF-A0AAD8GQH6-F1
#
_cell.length_a   1.000
_cell.length_b   1.000
_cell.length_c   1.000
_cell.angle_alpha   90.00
_cell.angle_beta   90.00
_cell.angle_gamma   90.00
#
_symmetry.space_group_name_H-M   'P 1'
#
loop_
_entity.id
_entity.type
_entity.pdbx_description
1 polymer ?
#
loop_
_entity_poly.entity_id
_entity_poly.type
_entity_poly.pdbx_seq_one_letter_code
_entity_poly.pdbx_strand_id
1 'polypeptide(L)'
;MSKEAQDVNEFSRGLELNGGTILGMVTKAAIELDLFEIIAKASTATGTSPFGDDAKKLSSDDIVAQLPTQNPAAPAMLDRILRFLAAKSILNWTTIVGENGKEKSLYSLTSLCKYYISDEDGISLAPMLVMLHDKVITDAWHKLKDAVLEGGVPFDMAHDGMHAFEYPATDSRFNDVFNRGMHCHTTLIMKKILEVYTGFGEITEIVDVGGGTGATLAKIIAKYPQIRGINFDLAHVVKDAAPLAGVEHVGGDMFESVPKGEVIFMKWILHDWSDEHCLKLLKNCCNSLPEFGKVIIVESLMPEYSDTDSLAKLNNACDADMVNGGAILGMVTKAAIELDLFEIIAKASTVNGTSPFGDNAKKLSSDDIVAQLPTKNPAAPAMLDRILRFLAAKSILKWTTIVGENGKEKSMYGLTSTCRYYISDEDGVSLAPTLLMLHDKVTIDSWYYLKEAVLEGGIPFNKAHDGMHAFEYPATDSRFNDVLNQAMYNQTTIIMKKILEVYTGFDEVTEIVDVGGGTGATLAKIIAKYPLIRGINFDLPHVVKDAAPLAGVEHVGGNMFESVPKGEVILMKWILHDWSDNHCLKLLQNCCNSLPKLGKVIVVEALVPEYSETDSLSKLNNACDCDMIMLASNPGGKERSLKEFEDLAKESGFAAVKLICSASLYSVLEFYKKVV
;
A
#
# COMPACT_ATOMS: atom_id res chain seq x y z
N MET A 1 -27.37 8.32 -5.58
CA MET A 1 -26.40 9.33 -5.11
C MET A 1 -26.46 10.55 -6.03
N SER A 2 -26.25 11.77 -5.52
CA SER A 2 -26.04 12.94 -6.37
C SER A 2 -24.72 12.79 -7.15
N LYS A 3 -24.56 13.52 -8.26
CA LYS A 3 -23.30 13.54 -9.05
C LYS A 3 -22.10 13.96 -8.19
N GLU A 4 -22.31 14.89 -7.27
CA GLU A 4 -21.30 15.38 -6.33
C GLU A 4 -20.89 14.31 -5.31
N ALA A 5 -21.85 13.59 -4.72
CA ALA A 5 -21.55 12.49 -3.80
C ALA A 5 -20.80 11.34 -4.51
N GLN A 6 -21.09 11.11 -5.80
CA GLN A 6 -20.36 10.15 -6.61
C GLN A 6 -18.91 10.60 -6.87
N ASP A 7 -18.67 11.86 -7.24
CA ASP A 7 -17.33 12.40 -7.45
C ASP A 7 -16.48 12.34 -6.17
N VAL A 8 -17.06 12.66 -5.01
CA VAL A 8 -16.36 12.55 -3.71
C VAL A 8 -15.96 11.11 -3.41
N ASN A 9 -16.85 10.13 -3.67
CA ASN A 9 -16.55 8.72 -3.45
C ASN A 9 -15.47 8.21 -4.42
N GLU A 10 -15.55 8.58 -5.70
CA GLU A 10 -14.56 8.18 -6.70
C GLU A 10 -13.18 8.80 -6.41
N PHE A 11 -13.12 10.06 -5.98
CA PHE A 11 -11.88 10.70 -5.55
C PHE A 11 -11.28 10.02 -4.31
N SER A 12 -12.13 9.69 -3.32
CA SER A 12 -11.69 8.98 -2.12
C SER A 12 -11.10 7.60 -2.46
N ARG A 13 -11.71 6.89 -3.41
CA ARG A 13 -11.18 5.62 -3.94
C ARG A 13 -9.84 5.82 -4.66
N GLY A 14 -9.66 6.92 -5.38
CA GLY A 14 -8.37 7.29 -5.98
C GLY A 14 -7.29 7.52 -4.92
N LEU A 15 -7.62 8.18 -3.81
CA LEU A 15 -6.67 8.33 -2.69
C LEU A 15 -6.33 6.98 -2.02
N GLU A 16 -7.31 6.10 -1.83
CA GLU A 16 -7.06 4.76 -1.26
C GLU A 16 -6.09 3.94 -2.14
N LEU A 17 -6.23 4.04 -3.48
CA LEU A 17 -5.31 3.39 -4.43
C LEU A 17 -3.88 3.95 -4.32
N ASN A 18 -3.72 5.24 -4.03
CA ASN A 18 -2.41 5.84 -3.77
C ASN A 18 -1.74 5.29 -2.50
N GLY A 19 -2.52 4.81 -1.53
CA GLY A 19 -2.04 4.19 -0.29
C GLY A 19 -1.85 2.67 -0.35
N GLY A 20 -1.92 2.05 -1.55
CA GLY A 20 -2.01 0.59 -1.71
C GLY A 20 -0.96 -0.24 -0.96
N THR A 21 0.29 0.23 -0.86
CA THR A 21 1.38 -0.46 -0.14
C THR A 21 1.31 -0.32 1.38
N ILE A 22 0.67 0.73 1.91
CA ILE A 22 0.71 1.09 3.33
C ILE A 22 0.10 -0.03 4.18
N LEU A 23 -1.04 -0.59 3.76
CA LEU A 23 -1.71 -1.66 4.51
C LEU A 23 -0.80 -2.87 4.72
N GLY A 24 -0.16 -3.34 3.65
CA GLY A 24 0.73 -4.49 3.71
C GLY A 24 1.97 -4.22 4.58
N MET A 25 2.59 -3.06 4.40
CA MET A 25 3.79 -2.65 5.15
C MET A 25 3.52 -2.44 6.65
N VAL A 26 2.42 -1.77 7.01
CA VAL A 26 2.03 -1.59 8.42
C VAL A 26 1.61 -2.92 9.05
N THR A 27 0.90 -3.79 8.32
CA THR A 27 0.57 -5.15 8.81
C THR A 27 1.83 -6.00 9.01
N LYS A 28 2.81 -5.89 8.11
CA LYS A 28 4.13 -6.54 8.26
C LYS A 28 4.80 -6.10 9.56
N ALA A 29 4.89 -4.80 9.82
CA ALA A 29 5.47 -4.29 11.06
C ALA A 29 4.69 -4.76 12.29
N ALA A 30 3.36 -4.81 12.22
CA ALA A 30 2.52 -5.34 13.30
C ALA A 30 2.77 -6.83 13.60
N ILE A 31 2.99 -7.64 12.56
CA ILE A 31 3.39 -9.04 12.68
C ILE A 31 4.78 -9.16 13.30
N GLU A 32 5.75 -8.38 12.83
CA GLU A 32 7.13 -8.43 13.31
C GLU A 32 7.30 -7.90 14.75
N LEU A 33 6.31 -7.14 15.24
CA LEU A 33 6.16 -6.69 16.62
C LEU A 33 5.29 -7.63 17.47
N ASP A 34 4.83 -8.76 16.91
CA ASP A 34 3.94 -9.74 17.58
C ASP A 34 2.62 -9.13 18.11
N LEU A 35 2.13 -8.03 17.52
CA LEU A 35 0.98 -7.30 18.07
C LEU A 35 -0.27 -8.17 18.16
N PHE A 36 -0.55 -8.96 17.11
CA PHE A 36 -1.72 -9.83 17.09
C PHE A 36 -1.63 -10.95 18.13
N GLU A 37 -0.44 -11.51 18.32
CA GLU A 37 -0.17 -12.53 19.35
C GLU A 37 -0.31 -11.97 20.76
N ILE A 38 0.19 -10.75 21.01
CA ILE A 38 0.05 -10.06 22.29
C ILE A 38 -1.43 -9.83 22.64
N ILE A 39 -2.22 -9.33 21.69
CA ILE A 39 -3.66 -9.10 21.88
C ILE A 39 -4.41 -10.42 22.07
N ALA A 40 -4.09 -11.46 21.29
CA ALA A 40 -4.71 -12.78 21.43
C ALA A 40 -4.46 -13.39 22.81
N LYS A 41 -3.20 -13.38 23.28
CA LYS A 41 -2.79 -13.91 24.59
C LYS A 41 -3.51 -13.26 25.75
N ALA A 42 -3.85 -11.98 25.64
CA ALA A 42 -4.57 -11.26 26.68
C ALA A 42 -5.97 -11.84 26.93
N SER A 43 -6.65 -12.34 25.89
CA SER A 43 -7.96 -13.00 26.01
C SER A 43 -7.82 -14.47 26.43
N THR A 44 -6.88 -15.20 25.83
CA THR A 44 -6.73 -16.64 26.15
C THR A 44 -6.23 -16.87 27.57
N ALA A 45 -5.45 -15.95 28.15
CA ALA A 45 -5.05 -15.99 29.56
C ALA A 45 -6.24 -15.93 30.54
N THR A 46 -7.40 -15.40 30.11
CA THR A 46 -8.64 -15.37 30.89
C THR A 46 -9.64 -16.47 30.49
N GLY A 47 -9.21 -17.41 29.63
CA GLY A 47 -10.07 -18.50 29.14
C GLY A 47 -11.14 -18.07 28.14
N THR A 48 -11.05 -16.86 27.60
CA THR A 48 -11.99 -16.34 26.60
C THR A 48 -11.41 -16.44 25.19
N SER A 49 -12.29 -16.51 24.19
CA SER A 49 -11.91 -16.42 22.78
C SER A 49 -11.19 -15.10 22.52
N PRO A 50 -10.11 -15.08 21.71
CA PRO A 50 -9.46 -13.83 21.28
C PRO A 50 -10.32 -13.02 20.29
N PHE A 51 -11.44 -13.57 19.84
CA PHE A 51 -12.40 -12.95 18.92
C PHE A 51 -13.78 -12.82 19.55
N GLY A 52 -14.53 -11.80 19.11
CA GLY A 52 -15.91 -11.53 19.54
C GLY A 52 -16.00 -10.49 20.65
N ASP A 53 -17.21 -10.27 21.15
CA ASP A 53 -17.51 -9.17 22.09
C ASP A 53 -16.84 -9.36 23.47
N ASP A 54 -16.63 -10.61 23.88
CA ASP A 54 -15.98 -10.98 25.15
C ASP A 54 -14.43 -10.97 25.06
N ALA A 55 -13.87 -10.68 23.89
CA ALA A 55 -12.43 -10.59 23.72
C ALA A 55 -11.86 -9.43 24.56
N LYS A 56 -10.75 -9.69 25.25
CA LYS A 56 -10.08 -8.66 26.04
C LYS A 56 -9.54 -7.58 25.11
N LYS A 57 -9.78 -6.33 25.49
CA LYS A 57 -9.34 -5.15 24.74
C LYS A 57 -8.12 -4.55 25.44
N LEU A 58 -7.09 -4.21 24.66
CA LEU A 58 -5.84 -3.64 25.17
C LEU A 58 -5.64 -2.23 24.65
N SER A 59 -5.07 -1.36 25.48
CA SER A 59 -4.52 -0.09 25.00
C SER A 59 -3.13 -0.26 24.40
N SER A 60 -2.64 0.77 23.70
CA SER A 60 -1.26 0.79 23.22
C SER A 60 -0.24 0.68 24.36
N ASP A 61 -0.50 1.28 25.53
CA ASP A 61 0.36 1.14 26.72
C ASP A 61 0.45 -0.32 27.20
N ASP A 62 -0.69 -1.04 27.22
CA ASP A 62 -0.73 -2.44 27.67
C ASP A 62 0.04 -3.38 26.72
N ILE A 63 0.05 -3.04 25.43
CA ILE A 63 0.79 -3.80 24.41
C ILE A 63 2.28 -3.45 24.48
N VAL A 64 2.63 -2.16 24.59
CA VAL A 64 4.03 -1.71 24.73
C VAL A 64 4.69 -2.30 25.98
N ALA A 65 3.96 -2.47 27.08
CA ALA A 65 4.48 -3.12 28.28
C ALA A 65 4.95 -4.57 28.07
N GLN A 66 4.58 -5.20 26.95
CA GLN A 66 4.98 -6.56 26.56
C GLN A 66 6.03 -6.57 25.43
N LEU A 67 6.38 -5.41 24.87
CA LEU A 67 7.38 -5.28 23.83
C LEU A 67 8.79 -5.05 24.41
N PRO A 68 9.86 -5.54 23.76
CA PRO A 68 11.23 -5.27 24.16
C PRO A 68 11.70 -3.88 23.69
N THR A 69 10.96 -2.82 24.06
CA THR A 69 11.22 -1.44 23.63
C THR A 69 11.77 -0.57 24.75
N GLN A 70 12.67 0.36 24.40
CA GLN A 70 13.13 1.44 25.28
C GLN A 70 12.63 2.81 24.79
N ASN A 71 11.88 2.85 23.69
CA ASN A 71 11.40 4.07 23.08
C ASN A 71 10.22 4.66 23.88
N PRO A 72 10.37 5.83 24.52
CA PRO A 72 9.28 6.45 25.27
C PRO A 72 8.10 6.89 24.38
N ALA A 73 8.32 7.03 23.06
CA ALA A 73 7.27 7.35 22.10
C ALA A 73 6.52 6.11 21.58
N ALA A 74 6.94 4.89 21.95
CA ALA A 74 6.35 3.65 21.45
C ALA A 74 4.83 3.57 21.68
N PRO A 75 4.24 3.96 22.83
CA PRO A 75 2.79 3.90 23.00
C PRO A 75 2.03 4.80 22.03
N ALA A 76 2.57 5.98 21.71
CA ALA A 76 1.94 6.90 20.76
C ALA A 76 2.07 6.41 19.32
N MET A 77 3.25 5.91 18.93
CA MET A 77 3.47 5.31 17.60
C MET A 77 2.58 4.09 17.40
N LEU A 78 2.51 3.22 18.42
CA LEU A 78 1.72 2.00 18.37
C LEU A 78 0.23 2.31 18.31
N ASP A 79 -0.24 3.30 19.06
CA ASP A 79 -1.65 3.70 19.00
C ASP A 79 -2.05 4.15 17.58
N ARG A 80 -1.20 4.91 16.87
CA ARG A 80 -1.43 5.28 15.47
C ARG A 80 -1.51 4.05 14.55
N ILE A 81 -0.58 3.09 14.71
CA ILE A 81 -0.58 1.82 13.97
C ILE A 81 -1.87 1.02 14.23
N LEU A 82 -2.29 0.91 15.50
CA LEU A 82 -3.50 0.17 15.89
C LEU A 82 -4.77 0.86 15.38
N ARG A 83 -4.85 2.20 15.41
CA ARG A 83 -5.95 2.96 14.79
C ARG A 83 -6.02 2.73 13.29
N PHE A 84 -4.87 2.74 12.60
CA PHE A 84 -4.82 2.43 11.18
C PHE A 84 -5.35 1.03 10.88
N LEU A 85 -4.88 0.01 11.62
CA LEU A 85 -5.36 -1.38 11.46
C LEU A 85 -6.86 -1.51 11.77
N ALA A 86 -7.37 -0.72 12.72
CA ALA A 86 -8.81 -0.68 13.02
C ALA A 86 -9.62 0.00 11.90
N ALA A 87 -9.13 1.11 11.34
CA ALA A 87 -9.76 1.76 10.19
C ALA A 87 -9.87 0.79 8.99
N LYS A 88 -8.83 -0.03 8.79
CA LYS A 88 -8.80 -1.09 7.76
C LYS A 88 -9.53 -2.37 8.17
N SER A 89 -10.30 -2.35 9.25
CA SER A 89 -11.11 -3.46 9.77
C SER A 89 -10.32 -4.73 10.11
N ILE A 90 -9.01 -4.61 10.35
CA ILE A 90 -8.17 -5.70 10.86
C ILE A 90 -8.35 -5.85 12.37
N LEU A 91 -8.48 -4.71 13.08
CA LEU A 91 -8.75 -4.66 14.52
C LEU A 91 -10.13 -4.04 14.80
N ASN A 92 -10.69 -4.38 15.96
CA ASN A 92 -11.78 -3.62 16.55
C ASN A 92 -11.19 -2.49 17.38
N TRP A 93 -11.90 -1.36 17.44
CA TRP A 93 -11.52 -0.20 18.25
C TRP A 93 -12.71 0.27 19.09
N THR A 94 -12.44 0.58 20.34
CA THR A 94 -13.39 1.26 21.24
C THR A 94 -12.67 2.32 22.08
N THR A 95 -13.33 3.44 22.33
CA THR A 95 -12.82 4.49 23.20
C THR A 95 -13.47 4.42 24.58
N ILE A 96 -12.65 4.54 25.62
CA ILE A 96 -13.12 4.71 27.00
C ILE A 96 -12.64 6.06 27.56
N VAL A 97 -13.39 6.65 28.48
CA VAL A 97 -12.95 7.84 29.21
C VAL A 97 -12.31 7.38 30.53
N GLY A 98 -11.02 7.66 30.70
CA GLY A 98 -10.30 7.35 31.93
C GLY A 98 -10.73 8.23 33.11
N GLU A 99 -10.32 7.85 34.32
CA GLU A 99 -10.64 8.60 35.56
C GLU A 99 -10.13 10.05 35.55
N ASN A 100 -9.11 10.34 34.75
CA ASN A 100 -8.56 11.68 34.52
C ASN A 100 -9.33 12.50 33.46
N GLY A 101 -10.45 11.97 32.95
CA GLY A 101 -11.25 12.58 31.90
C GLY A 101 -10.64 12.50 30.50
N LYS A 102 -9.48 11.84 30.33
CA LYS A 102 -8.86 11.63 29.02
C LYS A 102 -9.40 10.39 28.35
N GLU A 103 -9.68 10.49 27.07
CA GLU A 103 -10.04 9.35 26.24
C GLU A 103 -8.83 8.42 26.06
N LYS A 104 -9.10 7.11 26.11
CA LYS A 104 -8.14 6.03 25.88
C LYS A 104 -8.73 5.05 24.88
N SER A 105 -7.97 4.79 23.81
CA SER A 105 -8.33 3.78 22.82
C SER A 105 -7.97 2.39 23.30
N LEU A 106 -8.88 1.44 23.06
CA LEU A 106 -8.71 0.02 23.31
C LEU A 106 -8.97 -0.77 22.02
N TYR A 107 -8.18 -1.83 21.81
CA TYR A 107 -8.18 -2.63 20.60
C TYR A 107 -8.37 -4.11 20.90
N SER A 108 -9.09 -4.82 20.03
CA SER A 108 -9.19 -6.29 20.04
C SER A 108 -9.14 -6.84 18.62
N LEU A 109 -8.94 -8.16 18.49
CA LEU A 109 -8.83 -8.80 17.18
C LEU A 109 -10.20 -8.95 16.51
N THR A 110 -10.24 -8.73 15.20
CA THR A 110 -11.36 -9.21 14.37
C THR A 110 -11.15 -10.67 13.99
N SER A 111 -12.18 -11.30 13.43
CA SER A 111 -12.09 -12.68 12.93
C SER A 111 -11.12 -12.86 11.75
N LEU A 112 -10.67 -11.78 11.10
CA LEU A 112 -9.62 -11.80 10.08
C LEU A 112 -8.26 -12.18 10.69
N CYS A 113 -7.98 -11.70 11.91
CA CYS A 113 -6.70 -11.95 12.57
C CYS A 113 -6.44 -13.43 12.91
N LYS A 114 -7.44 -14.32 12.81
CA LYS A 114 -7.25 -15.78 12.93
C LYS A 114 -6.24 -16.35 11.93
N TYR A 115 -6.03 -15.66 10.80
CA TYR A 115 -5.04 -16.05 9.80
C TYR A 115 -3.63 -15.55 10.14
N TYR A 116 -3.48 -14.59 11.05
CA TYR A 116 -2.19 -13.98 11.40
C TYR A 116 -1.71 -14.32 12.81
N ILE A 117 -2.55 -14.92 13.65
CA ILE A 117 -2.13 -15.59 14.88
C ILE A 117 -1.87 -17.07 14.62
N SER A 118 -0.97 -17.64 15.41
CA SER A 118 -0.59 -19.05 15.32
C SER A 118 -1.75 -19.95 15.74
N ASP A 119 -2.03 -20.98 14.94
CA ASP A 119 -2.92 -22.07 15.34
C ASP A 119 -2.25 -23.00 16.38
N GLU A 120 -2.96 -24.07 16.75
CA GLU A 120 -2.47 -25.09 17.69
C GLU A 120 -1.17 -25.80 17.26
N ASP A 121 -0.83 -25.79 15.96
CA ASP A 121 0.43 -26.31 15.42
C ASP A 121 1.52 -25.22 15.32
N GLY A 122 1.23 -23.99 15.74
CA GLY A 122 2.15 -22.85 15.60
C GLY A 122 2.16 -22.25 14.19
N ILE A 123 1.13 -22.46 13.37
CA ILE A 123 1.10 -22.07 11.95
C ILE A 123 0.13 -20.91 11.71
N SER A 124 0.54 -19.95 10.86
CA SER A 124 -0.31 -18.83 10.40
C SER A 124 0.12 -18.35 9.00
N LEU A 125 -0.65 -17.45 8.38
CA LEU A 125 -0.26 -16.75 7.14
C LEU A 125 0.72 -15.58 7.38
N ALA A 126 1.05 -15.27 8.64
CA ALA A 126 1.90 -14.12 8.95
C ALA A 126 3.29 -14.21 8.28
N PRO A 127 4.00 -15.36 8.27
CA PRO A 127 5.27 -15.47 7.54
C PRO A 127 5.15 -15.27 6.03
N MET A 128 4.01 -15.64 5.44
CA MET A 128 3.75 -15.42 4.01
C MET A 128 3.62 -13.93 3.70
N LEU A 129 2.91 -13.18 4.55
CA LEU A 129 2.80 -11.72 4.40
C LEU A 129 4.16 -11.04 4.50
N VAL A 130 4.97 -11.43 5.49
CA VAL A 130 6.34 -10.90 5.70
C VAL A 130 7.20 -11.16 4.46
N MET A 131 7.14 -12.37 3.89
CA MET A 131 7.88 -12.72 2.67
C MET A 131 7.45 -11.89 1.46
N LEU A 132 6.13 -11.74 1.22
CA LEU A 132 5.60 -10.98 0.08
C LEU A 132 5.94 -9.49 0.14
N HIS A 133 6.17 -8.96 1.34
CA HIS A 133 6.55 -7.57 1.60
C HIS A 133 8.03 -7.42 2.00
N ASP A 134 8.85 -8.48 1.82
CA ASP A 134 10.29 -8.37 2.01
C ASP A 134 10.88 -7.48 0.92
N LYS A 135 11.95 -6.77 1.26
CA LYS A 135 12.62 -5.86 0.33
C LYS A 135 13.08 -6.59 -0.94
N VAL A 136 13.57 -7.83 -0.81
CA VAL A 136 14.03 -8.64 -1.96
C VAL A 136 12.91 -8.86 -3.00
N ILE A 137 11.69 -9.13 -2.54
CA ILE A 137 10.52 -9.29 -3.42
C ILE A 137 10.04 -7.92 -3.94
N THR A 138 10.05 -6.89 -3.09
CA THR A 138 9.58 -5.55 -3.47
C THR A 138 10.46 -4.91 -4.54
N ASP A 139 11.78 -5.12 -4.49
CA ASP A 139 12.74 -4.63 -5.49
C ASP A 139 12.42 -5.14 -6.90
N ALA A 140 11.93 -6.38 -7.03
CA ALA A 140 11.49 -6.95 -8.31
C ALA A 140 10.32 -6.17 -8.92
N TRP A 141 9.38 -5.70 -8.10
CA TRP A 141 8.22 -4.95 -8.58
C TRP A 141 8.60 -3.60 -9.20
N HIS A 142 9.69 -2.97 -8.75
CA HIS A 142 10.19 -1.74 -9.37
C HIS A 142 10.71 -1.96 -10.81
N LYS A 143 10.96 -3.21 -11.22
CA LYS A 143 11.39 -3.59 -12.58
C LYS A 143 10.25 -3.99 -13.51
N LEU A 144 9.00 -3.97 -13.05
CA LEU A 144 7.86 -4.47 -13.84
C LEU A 144 7.68 -3.70 -15.17
N LYS A 145 7.79 -2.37 -15.13
CA LYS A 145 7.73 -1.53 -16.34
C LYS A 145 8.85 -1.88 -17.32
N ASP A 146 10.09 -1.97 -16.84
CA ASP A 146 11.25 -2.28 -17.66
C ASP A 146 11.14 -3.67 -18.28
N ALA A 147 10.66 -4.67 -17.51
CA ALA A 147 10.43 -6.01 -18.02
C ALA A 147 9.37 -6.06 -19.13
N VAL A 148 8.31 -5.23 -19.05
CA VAL A 148 7.34 -5.11 -20.16
C VAL A 148 8.01 -4.53 -21.41
N LEU A 149 8.81 -3.47 -21.27
CA LEU A 149 9.42 -2.77 -22.40
C LEU A 149 10.59 -3.52 -23.04
N GLU A 150 11.44 -4.13 -22.23
CA GLU A 150 12.72 -4.72 -22.64
C GLU A 150 12.67 -6.25 -22.73
N GLY A 151 11.74 -6.88 -22.01
CA GLY A 151 11.70 -8.33 -21.81
C GLY A 151 12.52 -8.77 -20.59
N GLY A 152 12.32 -10.01 -20.17
CA GLY A 152 12.97 -10.59 -18.98
C GLY A 152 12.02 -10.76 -17.79
N VAL A 153 12.59 -11.28 -16.69
CA VAL A 153 11.87 -11.52 -15.44
C VAL A 153 12.20 -10.38 -14.48
N PRO A 154 11.21 -9.67 -13.90
CA PRO A 154 11.46 -8.54 -13.01
C PRO A 154 12.36 -8.86 -11.81
N PHE A 155 12.26 -10.07 -11.25
CA PHE A 155 13.12 -10.52 -10.16
C PHE A 155 14.58 -10.57 -10.58
N ASP A 156 14.88 -11.27 -11.67
CA ASP A 156 16.23 -11.39 -12.22
C ASP A 156 16.82 -10.01 -12.56
N MET A 157 16.02 -9.12 -13.13
CA MET A 157 16.43 -7.74 -13.43
C MET A 157 16.77 -6.90 -12.18
N ALA A 158 16.16 -7.21 -11.03
CA ALA A 158 16.44 -6.54 -9.77
C ALA A 158 17.68 -7.07 -9.06
N HIS A 159 18.05 -8.33 -9.34
CA HIS A 159 19.07 -9.08 -8.60
C HIS A 159 20.19 -9.61 -9.51
N ASP A 160 20.76 -8.73 -10.34
CA ASP A 160 21.94 -8.99 -11.18
C ASP A 160 21.82 -10.22 -12.11
N GLY A 161 20.60 -10.51 -12.58
CA GLY A 161 20.28 -11.64 -13.46
C GLY A 161 20.05 -12.97 -12.73
N MET A 162 20.04 -12.98 -11.40
CA MET A 162 19.87 -14.19 -10.59
C MET A 162 18.40 -14.59 -10.49
N HIS A 163 18.10 -15.87 -10.72
CA HIS A 163 16.73 -16.36 -10.67
C HIS A 163 16.18 -16.41 -9.23
N ALA A 164 14.86 -16.27 -9.07
CA ALA A 164 14.18 -16.23 -7.78
C ALA A 164 14.45 -17.45 -6.87
N PHE A 165 14.67 -18.64 -7.44
CA PHE A 165 15.00 -19.85 -6.69
C PHE A 165 16.50 -20.08 -6.48
N GLU A 166 17.36 -19.26 -7.07
CA GLU A 166 18.81 -19.29 -6.84
C GLU A 166 19.23 -18.26 -5.78
N TYR A 167 18.55 -17.11 -5.76
CA TYR A 167 18.84 -16.01 -4.84
C TYR A 167 18.89 -16.39 -3.36
N PRO A 168 17.96 -17.21 -2.81
CA PRO A 168 18.00 -17.63 -1.41
C PRO A 168 19.32 -18.31 -1.00
N ALA A 169 20.02 -18.97 -1.93
CA ALA A 169 21.32 -19.58 -1.63
C ALA A 169 22.42 -18.55 -1.32
N THR A 170 22.21 -17.27 -1.67
CA THR A 170 23.17 -16.17 -1.49
C THR A 170 22.85 -15.24 -0.32
N ASP A 171 21.58 -15.19 0.11
CA ASP A 171 21.12 -14.42 1.26
C ASP A 171 20.45 -15.37 2.28
N SER A 172 21.17 -15.76 3.32
CA SER A 172 20.67 -16.65 4.37
C SER A 172 19.49 -16.07 5.15
N ARG A 173 19.40 -14.73 5.27
CA ARG A 173 18.28 -14.06 5.95
C ARG A 173 17.03 -14.19 5.10
N PHE A 174 17.14 -13.91 3.80
CA PHE A 174 16.00 -14.07 2.89
C PHE A 174 15.60 -15.54 2.71
N ASN A 175 16.55 -16.47 2.72
CA ASN A 175 16.27 -17.91 2.70
C ASN A 175 15.38 -18.35 3.86
N ASP A 176 15.63 -17.85 5.08
CA ASP A 176 14.76 -18.13 6.23
C ASP A 176 13.36 -17.55 6.04
N VAL A 177 13.27 -16.27 5.62
CA VAL A 177 11.99 -15.61 5.35
C VAL A 177 11.17 -16.38 4.30
N PHE A 178 11.81 -16.77 3.20
CA PHE A 178 11.20 -17.52 2.11
C PHE A 178 10.71 -18.90 2.57
N ASN A 179 11.59 -19.68 3.18
CA ASN A 179 11.27 -21.05 3.61
C ASN A 179 10.19 -21.07 4.69
N ARG A 180 10.19 -20.11 5.63
CA ARG A 180 9.12 -19.98 6.64
C ARG A 180 7.78 -19.63 6.00
N GLY A 181 7.76 -18.69 5.06
CA GLY A 181 6.57 -18.33 4.28
C GLY A 181 5.98 -19.55 3.55
N MET A 182 6.83 -20.26 2.79
CA MET A 182 6.43 -21.47 2.05
C MET A 182 5.98 -22.61 2.95
N HIS A 183 6.68 -22.84 4.07
CA HIS A 183 6.33 -23.88 5.03
C HIS A 183 4.95 -23.67 5.65
N CYS A 184 4.66 -22.44 6.12
CA CYS A 184 3.39 -22.12 6.73
C CYS A 184 2.23 -22.16 5.73
N HIS A 185 2.41 -21.56 4.55
CA HIS A 185 1.42 -21.61 3.48
C HIS A 185 1.11 -23.06 3.07
N THR A 186 2.16 -23.85 2.82
CA THR A 186 2.01 -25.27 2.44
C THR A 186 1.29 -26.07 3.51
N THR A 187 1.63 -25.86 4.78
CA THR A 187 0.97 -26.54 5.90
C THR A 187 -0.53 -26.27 5.94
N LEU A 188 -0.96 -25.00 5.80
CA LEU A 188 -2.37 -24.62 5.81
C LEU A 188 -3.15 -25.23 4.63
N ILE A 189 -2.59 -25.13 3.43
CA ILE A 189 -3.22 -25.67 2.22
C ILE A 189 -3.30 -27.20 2.27
N MET A 190 -2.24 -27.88 2.71
CA MET A 190 -2.22 -29.34 2.80
C MET A 190 -3.17 -29.89 3.86
N LYS A 191 -3.38 -29.19 5.00
CA LYS A 191 -4.45 -29.55 5.95
C LYS A 191 -5.80 -29.65 5.23
N LYS A 192 -6.13 -28.65 4.40
CA LYS A 192 -7.39 -28.60 3.65
C LYS A 192 -7.47 -29.62 2.52
N ILE A 193 -6.40 -29.83 1.78
CA ILE A 193 -6.36 -30.86 0.72
C ILE A 193 -6.57 -32.24 1.32
N LEU A 194 -5.92 -32.54 2.45
CA LEU A 194 -6.05 -33.84 3.09
C LEU A 194 -7.45 -34.07 3.69
N GLU A 195 -8.22 -33.03 4.00
CA GLU A 195 -9.63 -33.17 4.40
C GLU A 195 -10.50 -33.72 3.25
N VAL A 196 -10.20 -33.35 2.00
CA VAL A 196 -11.08 -33.62 0.84
C VAL A 196 -10.54 -34.66 -0.15
N TYR A 197 -9.21 -34.78 -0.26
CA TYR A 197 -8.57 -35.66 -1.23
C TYR A 197 -8.12 -36.97 -0.57
N THR A 198 -8.67 -38.08 -1.04
CA THR A 198 -8.41 -39.43 -0.49
C THR A 198 -7.46 -40.26 -1.35
N GLY A 199 -6.96 -39.72 -2.47
CA GLY A 199 -6.16 -40.44 -3.46
C GLY A 199 -4.79 -40.93 -3.00
N PHE A 200 -4.44 -40.69 -1.72
CA PHE A 200 -3.24 -41.20 -1.04
C PHE A 200 -3.42 -42.56 -0.36
N GLY A 201 -4.66 -43.03 -0.17
CA GLY A 201 -4.92 -44.21 0.67
C GLY A 201 -4.24 -45.51 0.23
N GLU A 202 -4.10 -45.73 -1.08
CA GLU A 202 -3.53 -46.96 -1.65
C GLU A 202 -2.06 -46.83 -2.07
N ILE A 203 -1.46 -45.64 -1.91
CA ILE A 203 -0.09 -45.37 -2.34
C ILE A 203 0.91 -45.91 -1.32
N THR A 204 2.05 -46.41 -1.80
CA THR A 204 3.17 -46.87 -0.97
C THR A 204 4.42 -45.99 -1.10
N GLU A 205 4.59 -45.32 -2.25
CA GLU A 205 5.74 -44.46 -2.52
C GLU A 205 5.32 -43.17 -3.23
N ILE A 206 5.85 -42.02 -2.77
CA ILE A 206 5.55 -40.71 -3.36
C ILE A 206 6.81 -39.88 -3.51
N VAL A 207 6.95 -39.21 -4.66
CA VAL A 207 8.00 -38.20 -4.90
C VAL A 207 7.35 -36.83 -4.89
N ASP A 208 7.74 -35.99 -3.95
CA ASP A 208 7.31 -34.59 -3.88
C ASP A 208 8.35 -33.72 -4.59
N VAL A 209 8.01 -33.24 -5.78
CA VAL A 209 8.90 -32.44 -6.64
C VAL A 209 8.70 -30.97 -6.33
N GLY A 210 9.79 -30.29 -5.97
CA GLY A 210 9.73 -28.95 -5.39
C GLY A 210 9.16 -28.97 -3.96
N GLY A 211 9.47 -30.04 -3.20
CA GLY A 211 8.90 -30.29 -1.88
C GLY A 211 9.43 -29.37 -0.76
N GLY A 212 10.39 -28.49 -1.07
CA GLY A 212 10.99 -27.54 -0.16
C GLY A 212 11.64 -28.24 1.04
N THR A 213 11.31 -27.76 2.25
CA THR A 213 11.76 -28.38 3.51
C THR A 213 10.96 -29.63 3.91
N GLY A 214 10.05 -30.13 3.06
CA GLY A 214 9.31 -31.38 3.27
C GLY A 214 7.97 -31.23 3.99
N ALA A 215 7.42 -30.02 4.08
CA ALA A 215 6.17 -29.73 4.79
C ALA A 215 4.97 -30.53 4.24
N THR A 216 4.89 -30.68 2.92
CA THR A 216 3.85 -31.48 2.24
C THR A 216 3.92 -32.94 2.69
N LEU A 217 5.09 -33.58 2.55
CA LEU A 217 5.28 -34.98 2.93
C LEU A 217 5.09 -35.21 4.42
N ALA A 218 5.48 -34.26 5.28
CA ALA A 218 5.22 -34.32 6.71
C ALA A 218 3.72 -34.47 7.01
N LYS A 219 2.86 -33.70 6.34
CA LYS A 219 1.41 -33.79 6.50
C LYS A 219 0.81 -35.04 5.87
N ILE A 220 1.27 -35.44 4.68
CA ILE A 220 0.80 -36.66 4.00
C ILE A 220 1.12 -37.90 4.86
N ILE A 221 2.36 -38.05 5.32
CA ILE A 221 2.83 -39.24 6.06
C ILE A 221 2.24 -39.28 7.47
N ALA A 222 2.03 -38.13 8.13
CA ALA A 222 1.32 -38.10 9.40
C ALA A 222 -0.10 -38.70 9.31
N LYS A 223 -0.77 -38.53 8.15
CA LYS A 223 -2.09 -39.12 7.88
C LYS A 223 -2.02 -40.53 7.28
N TYR A 224 -0.98 -40.82 6.50
CA TYR A 224 -0.77 -42.08 5.78
C TYR A 224 0.62 -42.65 6.09
N PRO A 225 0.83 -43.24 7.29
CA PRO A 225 2.15 -43.66 7.75
C PRO A 225 2.79 -44.81 6.95
N GLN A 226 2.00 -45.48 6.09
CA GLN A 226 2.50 -46.53 5.20
C GLN A 226 3.30 -45.99 4.02
N ILE A 227 3.15 -44.70 3.70
CA ILE A 227 3.80 -44.07 2.54
C ILE A 227 5.27 -43.79 2.86
N ARG A 228 6.15 -44.18 1.95
CA ARG A 228 7.54 -43.70 1.89
C ARG A 228 7.63 -42.51 0.95
N GLY A 229 8.27 -41.44 1.38
CA GLY A 229 8.39 -40.21 0.62
C GLY A 229 9.81 -39.95 0.13
N ILE A 230 9.94 -39.38 -1.07
CA ILE A 230 11.16 -38.71 -1.53
C ILE A 230 10.83 -37.22 -1.61
N ASN A 231 11.41 -36.40 -0.72
CA ASN A 231 11.37 -34.95 -0.82
C ASN A 231 12.46 -34.52 -1.81
N PHE A 232 12.08 -34.06 -3.00
CA PHE A 232 12.99 -33.70 -4.07
C PHE A 232 12.96 -32.20 -4.35
N ASP A 233 14.09 -31.53 -4.13
CA ASP A 233 14.26 -30.10 -4.37
C ASP A 233 15.73 -29.77 -4.68
N LEU A 234 16.06 -28.50 -4.92
CA LEU A 234 17.44 -28.04 -5.09
C LEU A 234 18.29 -28.41 -3.87
N ALA A 235 19.55 -28.74 -4.11
CA ALA A 235 20.46 -29.25 -3.07
C ALA A 235 20.61 -28.30 -1.88
N HIS A 236 20.56 -26.98 -2.10
CA HIS A 236 20.67 -25.99 -1.03
C HIS A 236 19.39 -25.92 -0.17
N VAL A 237 18.22 -26.24 -0.74
CA VAL A 237 16.93 -26.21 -0.04
C VAL A 237 16.78 -27.44 0.87
N VAL A 238 17.00 -28.64 0.32
CA VAL A 238 16.86 -29.88 1.11
C VAL A 238 17.93 -30.04 2.18
N LYS A 239 19.06 -29.31 2.06
CA LYS A 239 20.11 -29.27 3.10
C LYS A 239 19.58 -28.73 4.43
N ASP A 240 18.61 -27.82 4.39
CA ASP A 240 18.01 -27.21 5.57
C ASP A 240 16.75 -27.97 6.05
N ALA A 241 16.37 -29.06 5.37
CA ALA A 241 15.23 -29.88 5.76
C ALA A 241 15.55 -30.73 7.00
N ALA A 242 14.66 -30.68 8.00
CA ALA A 242 14.79 -31.51 9.19
C ALA A 242 14.52 -32.98 8.85
N PRO A 243 15.26 -33.95 9.45
CA PRO A 243 15.00 -35.36 9.23
C PRO A 243 13.56 -35.75 9.52
N LEU A 244 12.91 -36.38 8.55
CA LEU A 244 11.51 -36.82 8.65
C LEU A 244 11.44 -38.35 8.48
N ALA A 245 10.85 -39.03 9.47
CA ALA A 245 10.75 -40.49 9.44
C ALA A 245 9.93 -40.96 8.24
N GLY A 246 10.49 -41.90 7.46
CA GLY A 246 9.86 -42.39 6.23
C GLY A 246 10.07 -41.50 5.01
N VAL A 247 10.85 -40.42 5.13
CA VAL A 247 11.21 -39.52 4.02
C VAL A 247 12.70 -39.49 3.77
N GLU A 248 13.08 -39.59 2.50
CA GLU A 248 14.42 -39.30 2.01
C GLU A 248 14.46 -37.91 1.39
N HIS A 249 15.43 -37.09 1.79
CA HIS A 249 15.66 -35.77 1.21
C HIS A 249 16.71 -35.87 0.10
N VAL A 250 16.31 -35.57 -1.14
CA VAL A 250 17.15 -35.74 -2.33
C VAL A 250 17.33 -34.40 -3.03
N GLY A 251 18.58 -33.98 -3.17
CA GLY A 251 18.94 -32.76 -3.90
C GLY A 251 19.08 -33.01 -5.40
N GLY A 252 18.46 -32.18 -6.24
CA GLY A 252 18.67 -32.20 -7.69
C GLY A 252 17.85 -31.14 -8.44
N ASP A 253 17.98 -31.14 -9.77
CA ASP A 253 17.23 -30.27 -10.66
C ASP A 253 16.13 -31.07 -11.38
N MET A 254 14.87 -30.68 -11.15
CA MET A 254 13.69 -31.32 -11.75
C MET A 254 13.62 -31.20 -13.27
N PHE A 255 14.32 -30.22 -13.87
CA PHE A 255 14.46 -30.09 -15.30
C PHE A 255 15.53 -31.01 -15.88
N GLU A 256 16.43 -31.55 -15.08
CA GLU A 256 17.39 -32.59 -15.50
C GLU A 256 16.79 -33.99 -15.34
N SER A 257 16.26 -34.30 -14.16
CA SER A 257 15.63 -35.59 -13.87
C SER A 257 14.71 -35.52 -12.65
N VAL A 258 13.79 -36.48 -12.55
CA VAL A 258 12.93 -36.66 -11.37
C VAL A 258 13.19 -38.07 -10.80
N PRO A 259 13.28 -38.25 -9.47
CA PRO A 259 13.39 -39.58 -8.88
C PRO A 259 12.22 -40.48 -9.27
N LYS A 260 12.48 -41.80 -9.36
CA LYS A 260 11.41 -42.77 -9.63
C LYS A 260 10.51 -42.91 -8.42
N GLY A 261 9.21 -43.06 -8.67
CA GLY A 261 8.24 -43.42 -7.63
C GLY A 261 6.89 -43.83 -8.22
N GLU A 262 6.06 -44.44 -7.39
CA GLU A 262 4.69 -44.84 -7.76
C GLU A 262 3.83 -43.63 -8.15
N VAL A 263 4.00 -42.52 -7.41
CA VAL A 263 3.29 -41.26 -7.62
C VAL A 263 4.25 -40.09 -7.55
N ILE A 264 4.07 -39.13 -8.46
CA ILE A 264 4.76 -37.85 -8.42
C ILE A 264 3.75 -36.78 -8.00
N PHE A 265 4.09 -36.00 -6.99
CA PHE A 265 3.28 -34.92 -6.47
C PHE A 265 3.99 -33.58 -6.72
N MET A 266 3.24 -32.59 -7.17
CA MET A 266 3.71 -31.22 -7.36
C MET A 266 2.66 -30.28 -6.78
N LYS A 267 3.07 -29.41 -5.87
CA LYS A 267 2.21 -28.34 -5.35
C LYS A 267 2.84 -27.00 -5.69
N TRP A 268 2.12 -26.22 -6.49
CA TRP A 268 2.45 -24.83 -6.77
C TRP A 268 3.85 -24.69 -7.40
N ILE A 269 4.06 -25.46 -8.47
CA ILE A 269 5.32 -25.58 -9.21
C ILE A 269 5.15 -25.13 -10.66
N LEU A 270 4.11 -25.58 -11.36
CA LEU A 270 3.97 -25.32 -12.79
C LEU A 270 3.73 -23.84 -13.10
N HIS A 271 3.13 -23.09 -12.17
CA HIS A 271 2.87 -21.66 -12.36
C HIS A 271 4.14 -20.79 -12.39
N ASP A 272 5.26 -21.29 -11.88
CA ASP A 272 6.53 -20.57 -11.82
C ASP A 272 7.26 -20.55 -13.17
N TRP A 273 6.89 -21.46 -14.08
CA TRP A 273 7.69 -21.75 -15.26
C TRP A 273 6.90 -21.57 -16.56
N SER A 274 7.62 -21.27 -17.64
CA SER A 274 7.05 -21.22 -18.99
C SER A 274 6.49 -22.59 -19.42
N ASP A 275 5.55 -22.60 -20.36
CA ASP A 275 5.00 -23.84 -20.95
C ASP A 275 6.07 -24.83 -21.45
N GLU A 276 7.19 -24.34 -21.99
CA GLU A 276 8.30 -25.20 -22.44
C GLU A 276 8.95 -25.95 -21.27
N HIS A 277 9.24 -25.23 -20.18
CA HIS A 277 9.76 -25.80 -18.94
C HIS A 277 8.75 -26.76 -18.30
N CYS A 278 7.47 -26.40 -18.25
CA CYS A 278 6.40 -27.27 -17.76
C CYS A 278 6.31 -28.57 -18.57
N LEU A 279 6.39 -28.48 -19.91
CA LEU A 279 6.41 -29.65 -20.77
C LEU A 279 7.66 -30.52 -20.54
N LYS A 280 8.83 -29.91 -20.33
CA LYS A 280 10.07 -30.62 -19.99
C LYS A 280 9.94 -31.35 -18.66
N LEU A 281 9.45 -30.67 -17.63
CA LEU A 281 9.21 -31.24 -16.30
C LEU A 281 8.21 -32.40 -16.37
N LEU A 282 7.07 -32.22 -17.02
CA LEU A 282 6.06 -33.27 -17.16
C LEU A 282 6.58 -34.49 -17.94
N LYS A 283 7.47 -34.30 -18.93
CA LYS A 283 8.17 -35.41 -19.60
C LYS A 283 9.09 -36.15 -18.63
N ASN A 284 9.87 -35.43 -17.81
CA ASN A 284 10.72 -36.04 -16.80
C ASN A 284 9.88 -36.82 -15.77
N CYS A 285 8.74 -36.28 -15.34
CA CYS A 285 7.80 -36.98 -14.47
C CYS A 285 7.28 -38.26 -15.14
N CYS A 286 6.81 -38.19 -16.39
CA CYS A 286 6.32 -39.34 -17.14
C CYS A 286 7.37 -40.46 -17.26
N ASN A 287 8.63 -40.11 -17.54
CA ASN A 287 9.75 -41.06 -17.63
C ASN A 287 10.10 -41.73 -16.28
N SER A 288 9.69 -41.12 -15.17
CA SER A 288 10.02 -41.55 -13.81
C SER A 288 8.89 -42.36 -13.17
N LEU A 289 7.71 -42.42 -13.80
CA LEU A 289 6.57 -43.20 -13.34
C LEU A 289 6.57 -44.63 -13.91
N PRO A 290 6.01 -45.60 -13.16
CA PRO A 290 5.67 -46.93 -13.70
C PRO A 290 4.47 -46.84 -14.66
N GLU A 291 4.15 -47.96 -15.34
CA GLU A 291 3.07 -48.04 -16.36
C GLU A 291 1.71 -47.51 -15.89
N PHE A 292 1.38 -47.69 -14.61
CA PHE A 292 0.13 -47.22 -13.99
C PHE A 292 0.35 -46.12 -12.94
N GLY A 293 1.53 -45.47 -12.97
CA GLY A 293 1.83 -44.34 -12.10
C GLY A 293 1.01 -43.11 -12.45
N LYS A 294 0.89 -42.18 -11.51
CA LYS A 294 0.12 -40.94 -11.70
C LYS A 294 0.89 -39.71 -11.20
N VAL A 295 0.58 -38.56 -11.82
CA VAL A 295 1.00 -37.25 -11.33
C VAL A 295 -0.18 -36.59 -10.61
N ILE A 296 0.05 -36.09 -9.39
CA ILE A 296 -0.90 -35.28 -8.63
C ILE A 296 -0.41 -33.84 -8.66
N ILE A 297 -1.24 -32.93 -9.16
CA ILE A 297 -0.92 -31.51 -9.29
C ILE A 297 -1.88 -30.72 -8.40
N VAL A 298 -1.32 -29.90 -7.54
CA VAL A 298 -2.05 -28.93 -6.71
C VAL A 298 -1.64 -27.53 -7.16
N GLU A 299 -2.53 -26.86 -7.88
CA GLU A 299 -2.30 -25.53 -8.44
C GLU A 299 -3.54 -24.64 -8.25
N SER A 300 -3.33 -23.32 -8.32
CA SER A 300 -4.43 -22.36 -8.43
C SER A 300 -4.91 -22.31 -9.87
N LEU A 301 -6.21 -22.56 -10.08
CA LEU A 301 -6.82 -22.51 -11.40
C LEU A 301 -7.48 -21.15 -11.61
N MET A 302 -7.26 -20.56 -12.79
CA MET A 302 -8.02 -19.39 -13.21
C MET A 302 -9.49 -19.79 -13.42
N PRO A 303 -10.46 -19.07 -12.85
CA PRO A 303 -11.87 -19.37 -13.07
C PRO A 303 -12.24 -19.16 -14.54
N GLU A 304 -13.09 -20.04 -15.09
CA GLU A 304 -13.55 -19.99 -16.49
C GLU A 304 -14.55 -18.85 -16.78
N TYR A 305 -15.00 -18.11 -15.75
CA TYR A 305 -16.02 -17.08 -15.89
C TYR A 305 -15.45 -15.66 -15.72
N SER A 306 -15.86 -14.77 -16.63
CA SER A 306 -15.54 -13.34 -16.63
C SER A 306 -16.46 -12.49 -15.74
N ASP A 307 -17.31 -13.10 -14.92
CA ASP A 307 -18.33 -12.38 -14.17
C ASP A 307 -17.80 -11.90 -12.81
N THR A 308 -17.45 -10.61 -12.76
CA THR A 308 -16.91 -9.92 -11.58
C THR A 308 -17.82 -9.99 -10.36
N ASP A 309 -19.12 -10.25 -10.55
CA ASP A 309 -20.11 -10.36 -9.46
C ASP A 309 -19.97 -11.66 -8.63
N SER A 310 -19.27 -12.67 -9.16
CA SER A 310 -19.06 -13.95 -8.47
C SER A 310 -17.93 -13.90 -7.42
N LEU A 311 -16.99 -12.99 -7.59
CA LEU A 311 -15.82 -12.82 -6.70
C LEU A 311 -16.17 -12.12 -5.38
N ALA A 312 -17.21 -11.29 -5.37
CA ALA A 312 -17.67 -10.56 -4.19
C ALA A 312 -18.37 -11.44 -3.13
N LYS A 313 -18.57 -12.74 -3.39
CA LYS A 313 -19.27 -13.68 -2.50
C LYS A 313 -18.34 -14.54 -1.63
N LEU A 314 -17.05 -14.23 -1.54
CA LEU A 314 -16.06 -15.03 -0.81
C LEU A 314 -15.57 -14.29 0.45
N ASN A 315 -15.75 -14.97 1.59
CA ASN A 315 -15.52 -14.61 3.01
C ASN A 315 -14.11 -14.04 3.34
N ASN A 316 -13.86 -13.76 4.63
CA ASN A 316 -12.60 -13.32 5.29
C ASN A 316 -11.25 -13.88 4.75
N ALA A 317 -11.22 -15.01 4.05
CA ALA A 317 -10.03 -15.50 3.37
C ALA A 317 -9.61 -14.59 2.21
N CYS A 318 -10.57 -14.04 1.46
CA CYS A 318 -10.31 -13.02 0.43
C CYS A 318 -9.75 -11.73 1.05
N ASP A 319 -10.21 -11.35 2.24
CA ASP A 319 -9.68 -10.17 2.94
C ASP A 319 -8.24 -10.40 3.39
N ALA A 320 -7.90 -11.62 3.84
CA ALA A 320 -6.53 -11.99 4.14
C ALA A 320 -5.63 -11.96 2.90
N ASP A 321 -6.13 -12.48 1.76
CA ASP A 321 -5.41 -12.40 0.48
C ASP A 321 -5.23 -10.97 -0.01
N MET A 322 -6.22 -10.09 0.23
CA MET A 322 -6.10 -8.67 -0.07
C MET A 322 -5.01 -8.00 0.76
N VAL A 323 -4.94 -8.30 2.07
CA VAL A 323 -3.88 -7.80 2.96
C VAL A 323 -2.52 -8.34 2.53
N ASN A 324 -2.42 -9.64 2.21
CA ASN A 324 -1.19 -10.27 1.69
C ASN A 324 -0.74 -9.68 0.35
N GLY A 325 -1.68 -9.31 -0.51
CA GLY A 325 -1.42 -8.70 -1.82
C GLY A 325 -1.37 -7.18 -1.82
N GLY A 326 -1.36 -6.52 -0.66
CA GLY A 326 -1.49 -5.06 -0.54
C GLY A 326 -0.50 -4.29 -1.42
N ALA A 327 0.79 -4.63 -1.35
CA ALA A 327 1.81 -4.00 -2.19
C ALA A 327 1.61 -4.21 -3.70
N ILE A 328 1.05 -5.35 -4.12
CA ILE A 328 0.91 -5.71 -5.54
C ILE A 328 0.01 -4.70 -6.26
N LEU A 329 -1.10 -4.29 -5.64
CA LEU A 329 -2.03 -3.34 -6.26
C LEU A 329 -1.35 -2.00 -6.57
N GLY A 330 -0.64 -1.47 -5.58
CA GLY A 330 0.12 -0.23 -5.71
C GLY A 330 1.19 -0.32 -6.79
N MET A 331 2.00 -1.38 -6.76
CA MET A 331 3.11 -1.57 -7.69
C MET A 331 2.68 -1.85 -9.13
N VAL A 332 1.61 -2.63 -9.34
CA VAL A 332 1.05 -2.86 -10.68
C VAL A 332 0.41 -1.59 -11.23
N THR A 333 -0.27 -0.80 -10.39
CA THR A 333 -0.82 0.50 -10.80
C THR A 333 0.29 1.51 -11.12
N LYS A 334 1.38 1.52 -10.34
CA LYS A 334 2.60 2.29 -10.63
C LYS A 334 3.14 1.95 -12.03
N ALA A 335 3.35 0.66 -12.33
CA ALA A 335 3.83 0.23 -13.64
C ALA A 335 2.85 0.61 -14.77
N ALA A 336 1.54 0.53 -14.52
CA ALA A 336 0.52 0.95 -15.48
C ALA A 336 0.55 2.45 -15.79
N ILE A 337 0.84 3.28 -14.78
CA ILE A 337 1.06 4.72 -14.96
C ILE A 337 2.36 4.97 -15.72
N GLU A 338 3.46 4.31 -15.36
CA GLU A 338 4.77 4.48 -16.02
C GLU A 338 4.78 4.00 -17.48
N LEU A 339 3.83 3.14 -17.86
CA LEU A 339 3.59 2.68 -19.22
C LEU A 339 2.49 3.50 -19.93
N ASP A 340 1.98 4.57 -19.33
CA ASP A 340 0.90 5.42 -19.85
C ASP A 340 -0.39 4.64 -20.24
N LEU A 341 -0.67 3.50 -19.59
CA LEU A 341 -1.76 2.61 -20.03
C LEU A 341 -3.12 3.30 -19.98
N PHE A 342 -3.40 4.08 -18.93
CA PHE A 342 -4.67 4.78 -18.78
C PHE A 342 -4.85 5.85 -19.85
N GLU A 343 -3.79 6.61 -20.16
CA GLU A 343 -3.75 7.62 -21.21
C GLU A 343 -3.95 7.01 -22.60
N ILE A 344 -3.30 5.86 -22.88
CA ILE A 344 -3.45 5.14 -24.14
C ILE A 344 -4.89 4.70 -24.37
N ILE A 345 -5.53 4.10 -23.35
CA ILE A 345 -6.93 3.65 -23.45
C ILE A 345 -7.88 4.87 -23.57
N ALA A 346 -7.60 5.96 -22.84
CA ALA A 346 -8.39 7.19 -22.91
C ALA A 346 -8.37 7.80 -24.32
N LYS A 347 -7.17 7.99 -24.89
CA LYS A 347 -6.96 8.58 -26.22
C LYS A 347 -7.65 7.78 -27.32
N ALA A 348 -7.64 6.45 -27.23
CA ALA A 348 -8.33 5.60 -28.19
C ALA A 348 -9.85 5.73 -28.13
N SER A 349 -10.40 6.12 -26.97
CA SER A 349 -11.83 6.29 -26.75
C SER A 349 -12.35 7.69 -27.07
N THR A 350 -11.49 8.71 -27.08
CA THR A 350 -11.86 10.11 -27.34
C THR A 350 -12.00 10.46 -28.83
N VAL A 351 -11.70 9.52 -29.73
CA VAL A 351 -11.85 9.71 -31.18
C VAL A 351 -13.33 9.98 -31.50
N ASN A 352 -13.62 11.15 -32.08
CA ASN A 352 -14.97 11.68 -32.38
C ASN A 352 -15.75 12.27 -31.19
N GLY A 353 -15.08 12.65 -30.10
CA GLY A 353 -15.71 13.38 -28.98
C GLY A 353 -16.50 12.49 -28.02
N THR A 354 -16.37 11.17 -28.13
CA THR A 354 -16.93 10.21 -27.17
C THR A 354 -16.15 10.25 -25.85
N SER A 355 -16.86 10.18 -24.73
CA SER A 355 -16.25 10.07 -23.40
C SER A 355 -15.38 8.81 -23.31
N PRO A 356 -14.18 8.86 -22.70
CA PRO A 356 -13.37 7.67 -22.43
C PRO A 356 -13.95 6.76 -21.34
N PHE A 357 -15.02 7.20 -20.68
CA PHE A 357 -15.76 6.47 -19.66
C PHE A 357 -17.18 6.14 -20.12
N GLY A 358 -17.74 5.06 -19.59
CA GLY A 358 -19.10 4.59 -19.88
C GLY A 358 -19.11 3.28 -20.66
N ASP A 359 -20.29 2.83 -21.08
CA ASP A 359 -20.43 1.52 -21.76
C ASP A 359 -20.08 1.58 -23.24
N ASN A 360 -20.25 2.75 -23.85
CA ASN A 360 -19.88 3.05 -25.23
C ASN A 360 -18.40 3.41 -25.41
N ALA A 361 -17.62 3.50 -24.33
CA ALA A 361 -16.20 3.78 -24.40
C ALA A 361 -15.47 2.62 -25.13
N LYS A 362 -14.51 2.98 -25.98
CA LYS A 362 -13.72 2.00 -26.73
C LYS A 362 -12.92 1.15 -25.75
N LYS A 363 -12.87 -0.15 -26.01
CA LYS A 363 -12.03 -1.09 -25.28
C LYS A 363 -10.86 -1.50 -26.18
N LEU A 364 -9.68 -1.69 -25.59
CA LEU A 364 -8.47 -2.10 -26.28
C LEU A 364 -8.01 -3.46 -25.80
N SER A 365 -7.44 -4.26 -26.69
CA SER A 365 -6.69 -5.44 -26.28
C SER A 365 -5.27 -5.09 -25.84
N SER A 366 -4.59 -6.05 -25.22
CA SER A 366 -3.17 -5.90 -24.89
C SER A 366 -2.31 -5.65 -26.15
N ASP A 367 -2.60 -6.30 -27.28
CA ASP A 367 -1.91 -6.05 -28.55
C ASP A 367 -2.09 -4.60 -29.03
N ASP A 368 -3.30 -4.05 -28.94
CA ASP A 368 -3.61 -2.68 -29.38
C ASP A 368 -2.87 -1.63 -28.54
N ILE A 369 -2.67 -1.92 -27.25
CA ILE A 369 -1.95 -1.05 -26.33
C ILE A 369 -0.44 -1.17 -26.56
N VAL A 370 0.08 -2.40 -26.70
CA VAL A 370 1.51 -2.62 -27.00
C VAL A 370 1.95 -1.97 -28.30
N ALA A 371 1.08 -1.92 -29.31
CA ALA A 371 1.35 -1.21 -30.56
C ALA A 371 1.62 0.30 -30.39
N GLN A 372 1.28 0.88 -29.23
CA GLN A 372 1.52 2.29 -28.89
C GLN A 372 2.68 2.47 -27.89
N LEU A 373 3.25 1.38 -27.38
CA LEU A 373 4.39 1.42 -26.45
C LEU A 373 5.73 1.39 -27.21
N PRO A 374 6.79 2.03 -26.67
CA PRO A 374 8.12 2.01 -27.26
C PRO A 374 8.86 0.69 -26.95
N THR A 375 8.27 -0.45 -27.29
CA THR A 375 8.81 -1.78 -26.98
C THR A 375 9.09 -2.61 -28.23
N LYS A 376 10.10 -3.49 -28.12
CA LYS A 376 10.38 -4.57 -29.10
C LYS A 376 10.24 -5.95 -28.47
N ASN A 377 9.78 -6.03 -27.22
CA ASN A 377 9.63 -7.27 -26.50
C ASN A 377 8.44 -8.07 -27.08
N PRO A 378 8.67 -9.25 -27.70
CA PRO A 378 7.59 -10.03 -28.27
C PRO A 378 6.63 -10.60 -27.21
N ALA A 379 7.05 -10.67 -25.94
CA ALA A 379 6.21 -11.11 -24.83
C ALA A 379 5.38 -9.98 -24.21
N ALA A 380 5.58 -8.72 -24.63
CA ALA A 380 4.88 -7.56 -24.04
C ALA A 380 3.34 -7.70 -24.06
N PRO A 381 2.68 -8.21 -25.14
CA PRO A 381 1.23 -8.36 -25.11
C PRO A 381 0.73 -9.33 -24.03
N ALA A 382 1.45 -10.42 -23.79
CA ALA A 382 1.09 -11.40 -22.77
C ALA A 382 1.34 -10.85 -21.35
N MET A 383 2.46 -10.16 -21.14
CA MET A 383 2.77 -9.50 -19.86
C MET A 383 1.74 -8.41 -19.54
N LEU A 384 1.39 -7.61 -20.55
CA LEU A 384 0.42 -6.53 -20.41
C LEU A 384 -0.99 -7.07 -20.16
N ASP A 385 -1.39 -8.16 -20.82
CA ASP A 385 -2.69 -8.81 -20.56
C ASP A 385 -2.83 -9.25 -19.09
N ARG A 386 -1.76 -9.79 -18.48
CA ARG A 386 -1.75 -10.12 -17.05
C ARG A 386 -1.94 -8.89 -16.15
N ILE A 387 -1.23 -7.80 -16.46
CA ILE A 387 -1.36 -6.51 -15.74
C ILE A 387 -2.79 -5.98 -15.85
N LEU A 388 -3.33 -5.90 -17.08
CA LEU A 388 -4.66 -5.37 -17.34
C LEU A 388 -5.76 -6.24 -16.71
N ARG A 389 -5.62 -7.57 -16.76
CA ARG A 389 -6.53 -8.51 -16.10
C ARG A 389 -6.52 -8.35 -14.58
N PHE A 390 -5.35 -8.17 -13.99
CA PHE A 390 -5.24 -7.89 -12.55
C PHE A 390 -5.93 -6.57 -12.18
N LEU A 391 -5.66 -5.48 -12.91
CA LEU A 391 -6.33 -4.19 -12.68
C LEU A 391 -7.85 -4.28 -12.88
N ALA A 392 -8.32 -5.09 -13.83
CA ALA A 392 -9.74 -5.34 -14.02
C ALA A 392 -10.37 -6.15 -12.87
N ALA A 393 -9.66 -7.16 -12.35
CA ALA A 393 -10.09 -7.92 -11.18
C ALA A 393 -10.17 -7.07 -9.90
N LYS A 394 -9.46 -5.93 -9.86
CA LYS A 394 -9.54 -4.92 -8.80
C LYS A 394 -10.52 -3.77 -9.11
N SER A 395 -11.33 -3.94 -10.16
CA SER A 395 -12.31 -2.97 -10.66
C SER A 395 -11.71 -1.59 -10.98
N ILE A 396 -10.43 -1.54 -11.33
CA ILE A 396 -9.79 -0.34 -11.87
C ILE A 396 -10.09 -0.24 -13.38
N LEU A 397 -10.05 -1.37 -14.08
CA LEU A 397 -10.44 -1.48 -15.49
C LEU A 397 -11.74 -2.27 -15.66
N LYS A 398 -12.46 -1.99 -16.75
CA LYS A 398 -13.50 -2.86 -17.28
C LYS A 398 -12.84 -3.98 -18.10
N TRP A 399 -13.38 -5.19 -18.01
CA TRP A 399 -12.93 -6.34 -18.79
C TRP A 399 -14.10 -6.99 -19.51
N THR A 400 -13.91 -7.30 -20.78
CA THR A 400 -14.84 -8.08 -21.60
C THR A 400 -14.06 -9.02 -22.50
N THR A 401 -14.59 -10.20 -22.76
CA THR A 401 -14.01 -11.15 -23.72
C THR A 401 -14.76 -11.09 -25.04
N ILE A 402 -14.03 -11.05 -26.15
CA ILE A 402 -14.59 -11.19 -27.50
C ILE A 402 -14.02 -12.44 -28.17
N VAL A 403 -14.78 -13.07 -29.06
CA VAL A 403 -14.28 -14.17 -29.88
C VAL A 403 -13.77 -13.57 -31.20
N GLY A 404 -12.47 -13.72 -31.47
CA GLY A 404 -11.86 -13.26 -32.71
C GLY A 404 -12.27 -14.12 -33.91
N GLU A 405 -11.94 -13.65 -35.13
CA GLU A 405 -12.27 -14.37 -36.38
C GLU A 405 -11.65 -15.77 -36.47
N ASN A 406 -10.56 -16.01 -35.74
CA ASN A 406 -9.88 -17.30 -35.64
C ASN A 406 -10.51 -18.24 -34.58
N GLY A 407 -11.64 -17.85 -33.98
CA GLY A 407 -12.30 -18.59 -32.91
C GLY A 407 -11.61 -18.51 -31.55
N LYS A 408 -10.51 -17.75 -31.41
CA LYS A 408 -9.83 -17.56 -30.13
C LYS A 408 -10.45 -16.39 -29.37
N GLU A 409 -10.62 -16.59 -28.07
CA GLU A 409 -11.02 -15.53 -27.17
C GLU A 409 -9.90 -14.49 -27.01
N LYS A 410 -10.31 -13.22 -26.94
CA LYS A 410 -9.44 -12.06 -26.79
C LYS A 410 -10.01 -11.13 -25.73
N SER A 411 -9.19 -10.80 -24.73
CA SER A 411 -9.55 -9.85 -23.67
C SER A 411 -9.51 -8.42 -24.20
N MET A 412 -10.53 -7.65 -23.84
CA MET A 412 -10.66 -6.23 -24.15
C MET A 412 -10.85 -5.44 -22.86
N TYR A 413 -10.10 -4.35 -22.72
CA TYR A 413 -10.01 -3.54 -21.51
C TYR A 413 -10.47 -2.12 -21.76
N GLY A 414 -11.24 -1.57 -20.83
CA GLY A 414 -11.71 -0.18 -20.85
C GLY A 414 -11.55 0.50 -19.50
N LEU A 415 -11.71 1.81 -19.45
CA LEU A 415 -11.57 2.58 -18.21
C LEU A 415 -12.83 2.51 -17.35
N THR A 416 -12.66 2.43 -16.04
CA THR A 416 -13.72 2.77 -15.07
C THR A 416 -13.68 4.26 -14.75
N SER A 417 -14.69 4.78 -14.05
CA SER A 417 -14.71 6.19 -13.65
C SER A 417 -13.55 6.57 -12.71
N THR A 418 -13.10 5.64 -11.86
CA THR A 418 -11.93 5.82 -10.97
C THR A 418 -10.67 6.23 -11.74
N CYS A 419 -10.48 5.74 -12.98
CA CYS A 419 -9.32 6.09 -13.81
C CYS A 419 -9.26 7.57 -14.19
N ARG A 420 -10.35 8.34 -14.05
CA ARG A 420 -10.37 9.79 -14.31
C ARG A 420 -9.30 10.52 -13.51
N TYR A 421 -9.02 10.10 -12.29
CA TYR A 421 -8.00 10.74 -11.46
C TYR A 421 -6.58 10.28 -11.78
N TYR A 422 -6.37 9.35 -12.70
CA TYR A 422 -5.05 8.89 -13.16
C TYR A 422 -4.78 9.24 -14.62
N ILE A 423 -5.65 10.05 -15.21
CA ILE A 423 -5.53 10.64 -16.54
C ILE A 423 -5.46 12.15 -16.34
N SER A 424 -4.62 12.84 -17.10
CA SER A 424 -4.50 14.29 -17.00
C SER A 424 -5.84 14.96 -17.32
N ASP A 425 -6.28 15.86 -16.44
CA ASP A 425 -7.47 16.68 -16.67
C ASP A 425 -7.17 17.86 -17.63
N GLU A 426 -8.11 18.79 -17.77
CA GLU A 426 -7.94 19.99 -18.61
C GLU A 426 -6.79 20.92 -18.18
N ASP A 427 -6.37 20.86 -16.92
CA ASP A 427 -5.21 21.59 -16.38
C ASP A 427 -3.91 20.78 -16.55
N GLY A 428 -3.99 19.59 -17.15
CA GLY A 428 -2.86 18.68 -17.36
C GLY A 428 -2.47 17.87 -16.12
N VAL A 429 -3.28 17.88 -15.05
CA VAL A 429 -2.91 17.27 -13.76
C VAL A 429 -3.70 16.00 -13.44
N SER A 430 -3.13 15.13 -12.61
CA SER A 430 -3.78 13.91 -12.11
C SER A 430 -3.21 13.48 -10.74
N LEU A 431 -3.77 12.45 -10.11
CA LEU A 431 -3.23 11.79 -8.93
C LEU A 431 -2.08 10.82 -9.26
N ALA A 432 -1.76 10.61 -10.55
CA ALA A 432 -0.73 9.67 -10.96
C ALA A 432 0.66 10.01 -10.38
N PRO A 433 1.13 11.27 -10.39
CA PRO A 433 2.41 11.62 -9.75
C PRO A 433 2.45 11.35 -8.24
N THR A 434 1.33 11.53 -7.52
CA THR A 434 1.24 11.17 -6.09
C THR A 434 1.41 9.66 -5.88
N LEU A 435 0.78 8.83 -6.73
CA LEU A 435 0.99 7.38 -6.66
C LEU A 435 2.45 7.01 -6.92
N LEU A 436 3.07 7.61 -7.94
CA LEU A 436 4.48 7.38 -8.28
C LEU A 436 5.41 7.75 -7.12
N MET A 437 5.16 8.86 -6.44
CA MET A 437 5.94 9.29 -5.27
C MET A 437 5.81 8.32 -4.09
N LEU A 438 4.58 7.89 -3.75
CA LEU A 438 4.34 7.00 -2.62
C LEU A 438 4.87 5.58 -2.85
N HIS A 439 5.00 5.17 -4.11
CA HIS A 439 5.55 3.89 -4.52
C HIS A 439 6.96 4.01 -5.13
N ASP A 440 7.61 5.17 -4.97
CA ASP A 440 9.01 5.32 -5.31
C ASP A 440 9.87 4.54 -4.32
N LYS A 441 10.98 3.99 -4.78
CA LYS A 441 11.87 3.20 -3.93
C LYS A 441 12.33 4.01 -2.70
N VAL A 442 12.59 5.30 -2.85
CA VAL A 442 13.00 6.20 -1.76
C VAL A 442 11.95 6.23 -0.64
N THR A 443 10.67 6.34 -1.00
CA THR A 443 9.58 6.33 -0.02
C THR A 443 9.41 4.93 0.58
N ILE A 444 9.42 3.89 -0.28
CA ILE A 444 9.17 2.51 0.13
C ILE A 444 10.23 2.00 1.13
N ASP A 445 11.50 2.38 0.94
CA ASP A 445 12.59 1.96 1.81
C ASP A 445 12.34 2.32 3.29
N SER A 446 11.62 3.41 3.56
CA SER A 446 11.25 3.84 4.92
C SER A 446 10.43 2.79 5.67
N TRP A 447 9.53 2.08 4.99
CA TRP A 447 8.64 1.11 5.65
C TRP A 447 9.38 -0.08 6.27
N TYR A 448 10.55 -0.43 5.74
CA TYR A 448 11.37 -1.52 6.29
C TYR A 448 11.96 -1.21 7.66
N TYR A 449 11.91 0.05 8.09
CA TYR A 449 12.42 0.52 9.38
C TYR A 449 11.32 0.88 10.38
N LEU A 450 10.05 0.61 10.06
CA LEU A 450 8.92 0.97 10.93
C LEU A 450 8.97 0.21 12.27
N LYS A 451 9.29 -1.08 12.23
CA LYS A 451 9.47 -1.91 13.43
C LYS A 451 10.58 -1.36 14.33
N GLU A 452 11.75 -1.11 13.75
CA GLU A 452 12.92 -0.57 14.43
C GLU A 452 12.62 0.80 15.04
N ALA A 453 11.90 1.67 14.32
CA ALA A 453 11.49 2.97 14.85
C ALA A 453 10.55 2.83 16.06
N VAL A 454 9.64 1.85 16.06
CA VAL A 454 8.79 1.59 17.25
C VAL A 454 9.62 1.10 18.44
N LEU A 455 10.57 0.19 18.22
CA LEU A 455 11.36 -0.42 19.32
C LEU A 455 12.47 0.50 19.86
N GLU A 456 13.13 1.25 18.98
CA GLU A 456 14.36 2.00 19.29
C GLU A 456 14.14 3.53 19.27
N GLY A 457 13.05 4.00 18.68
CA GLY A 457 12.83 5.41 18.39
C GLY A 457 13.51 5.85 17.09
N GLY A 458 13.30 7.12 16.76
CA GLY A 458 13.70 7.70 15.47
C GLY A 458 12.57 7.62 14.43
N ILE A 459 12.90 8.03 13.20
CA ILE A 459 11.94 8.13 12.09
C ILE A 459 12.34 7.14 11.00
N PRO A 460 11.40 6.32 10.47
CA PRO A 460 11.72 5.29 9.50
C PRO A 460 12.45 5.81 8.25
N PHE A 461 12.02 6.95 7.68
CA PHE A 461 12.71 7.59 6.55
C PHE A 461 14.16 7.96 6.88
N ASN A 462 14.40 8.61 8.03
CA ASN A 462 15.76 8.94 8.45
C ASN A 462 16.62 7.68 8.64
N LYS A 463 16.06 6.60 9.20
CA LYS A 463 16.78 5.33 9.35
C LYS A 463 17.14 4.70 8.00
N ALA A 464 16.28 4.85 6.99
CA ALA A 464 16.53 4.35 5.63
C ALA A 464 17.56 5.16 4.84
N HIS A 465 17.69 6.46 5.15
CA HIS A 465 18.46 7.42 4.34
C HIS A 465 19.56 8.12 5.15
N ASP A 466 20.40 7.34 5.85
CA ASP A 466 21.60 7.81 6.56
C ASP A 466 21.38 8.98 7.53
N GLY A 467 20.20 9.03 8.15
CA GLY A 467 19.79 10.06 9.11
C GLY A 467 19.19 11.32 8.49
N MET A 468 19.16 11.45 7.16
CA MET A 468 18.65 12.64 6.46
C MET A 468 17.15 12.85 6.70
N HIS A 469 16.76 14.12 6.84
CA HIS A 469 15.37 14.51 6.92
C HIS A 469 14.68 14.40 5.54
N ALA A 470 13.38 14.07 5.50
CA ALA A 470 12.60 13.96 4.27
C ALA A 470 12.63 15.23 3.39
N PHE A 471 12.65 16.42 3.98
CA PHE A 471 12.84 17.70 3.27
C PHE A 471 14.28 18.01 2.83
N GLU A 472 15.28 17.32 3.37
CA GLU A 472 16.70 17.53 2.98
C GLU A 472 17.11 16.57 1.86
N TYR A 473 16.56 15.36 1.85
CA TYR A 473 16.90 14.31 0.88
C TYR A 473 16.71 14.71 -0.60
N PRO A 474 15.63 15.40 -1.02
CA PRO A 474 15.45 15.83 -2.41
C PRO A 474 16.60 16.69 -2.95
N ALA A 475 17.33 17.40 -2.09
CA ALA A 475 18.50 18.17 -2.52
C ALA A 475 19.68 17.28 -2.96
N THR A 476 19.66 15.98 -2.64
CA THR A 476 20.73 15.01 -2.96
C THR A 476 20.35 14.05 -4.10
N ASP A 477 19.06 13.79 -4.32
CA ASP A 477 18.53 13.01 -5.45
C ASP A 477 17.61 13.88 -6.33
N SER A 478 18.16 14.41 -7.44
CA SER A 478 17.41 15.24 -8.38
C SER A 478 16.23 14.51 -9.02
N ARG A 479 16.35 13.19 -9.25
CA ARG A 479 15.28 12.38 -9.84
C ARG A 479 14.12 12.25 -8.85
N PHE A 480 14.40 11.99 -7.57
CA PHE A 480 13.35 11.96 -6.55
C PHE A 480 12.74 13.35 -6.30
N ASN A 481 13.55 14.40 -6.32
CA ASN A 481 13.06 15.78 -6.24
C ASN A 481 12.04 16.09 -7.33
N ASP A 482 12.28 15.68 -8.57
CA ASP A 482 11.32 15.86 -9.66
C ASP A 482 10.02 15.10 -9.40
N VAL A 483 10.10 13.84 -8.94
CA VAL A 483 8.92 13.03 -8.58
C VAL A 483 8.10 13.70 -7.47
N LEU A 484 8.76 14.16 -6.40
CA LEU A 484 8.14 14.88 -5.28
C LEU A 484 7.45 16.16 -5.76
N ASN A 485 8.15 16.99 -6.53
CA ASN A 485 7.63 18.27 -7.00
C ASN A 485 6.42 18.10 -7.92
N GLN A 486 6.46 17.09 -8.81
CA GLN A 486 5.31 16.77 -9.67
C GLN A 486 4.11 16.32 -8.83
N ALA A 487 4.31 15.46 -7.83
CA ALA A 487 3.25 15.04 -6.91
C ALA A 487 2.64 16.23 -6.17
N MET A 488 3.46 17.08 -5.56
CA MET A 488 2.99 18.25 -4.79
C MET A 488 2.24 19.26 -5.67
N TYR A 489 2.74 19.53 -6.88
CA TYR A 489 2.11 20.45 -7.82
C TYR A 489 0.74 19.94 -8.31
N ASN A 490 0.67 18.68 -8.71
CA ASN A 490 -0.55 18.07 -9.24
C ASN A 490 -1.63 18.01 -8.15
N GLN A 491 -1.27 17.50 -6.98
CA GLN A 491 -2.19 17.38 -5.85
C GLN A 491 -2.69 18.75 -5.38
N THR A 492 -1.81 19.74 -5.28
CA THR A 492 -2.20 21.12 -4.95
C THR A 492 -3.17 21.69 -5.97
N THR A 493 -2.92 21.48 -7.27
CA THR A 493 -3.81 21.99 -8.32
C THR A 493 -5.22 21.39 -8.22
N ILE A 494 -5.33 20.07 -8.05
CA ILE A 494 -6.62 19.37 -7.95
C ILE A 494 -7.40 19.86 -6.72
N ILE A 495 -6.73 19.94 -5.58
CA ILE A 495 -7.39 20.31 -4.31
C ILE A 495 -7.77 21.78 -4.27
N MET A 496 -6.88 22.69 -4.71
CA MET A 496 -7.17 24.11 -4.70
C MET A 496 -8.29 24.49 -5.67
N LYS A 497 -8.43 23.78 -6.80
CA LYS A 497 -9.57 23.95 -7.71
C LYS A 497 -10.89 23.68 -6.98
N LYS A 498 -11.01 22.54 -6.31
CA LYS A 498 -12.20 22.17 -5.51
C LYS A 498 -12.43 23.12 -4.33
N ILE A 499 -11.39 23.54 -3.62
CA ILE A 499 -11.52 24.50 -2.51
C ILE A 499 -12.04 25.83 -3.03
N LEU A 500 -11.47 26.36 -4.11
CA LEU A 500 -11.87 27.65 -4.66
C LEU A 500 -13.30 27.64 -5.20
N GLU A 501 -13.89 26.49 -5.54
CA GLU A 501 -15.31 26.41 -5.92
C GLU A 501 -16.26 26.69 -4.75
N VAL A 502 -15.88 26.31 -3.52
CA VAL A 502 -16.78 26.35 -2.35
C VAL A 502 -16.36 27.34 -1.25
N TYR A 503 -15.08 27.71 -1.20
CA TYR A 503 -14.53 28.60 -0.19
C TYR A 503 -14.53 30.05 -0.67
N THR A 504 -15.26 30.91 0.05
CA THR A 504 -15.42 32.35 -0.25
C THR A 504 -14.59 33.26 0.66
N GLY A 505 -13.79 32.69 1.56
CA GLY A 505 -13.05 33.48 2.56
C GLY A 505 -11.91 34.34 1.99
N PHE A 506 -11.71 34.35 0.67
CA PHE A 506 -10.79 35.21 -0.07
C PHE A 506 -11.46 36.46 -0.69
N ASP A 507 -12.80 36.55 -0.73
CA ASP A 507 -13.52 37.56 -1.51
C ASP A 507 -13.19 39.01 -1.11
N GLU A 508 -12.88 39.25 0.16
CA GLU A 508 -12.55 40.58 0.71
C GLU A 508 -11.05 40.75 1.04
N VAL A 509 -10.22 39.74 0.72
CA VAL A 509 -8.79 39.76 1.05
C VAL A 509 -8.05 40.64 0.06
N THR A 510 -7.09 41.44 0.54
CA THR A 510 -6.21 42.27 -0.30
C THR A 510 -4.77 41.78 -0.31
N GLU A 511 -4.34 41.07 0.73
CA GLU A 511 -2.98 40.59 0.89
C GLU A 511 -2.95 39.23 1.60
N ILE A 512 -2.26 38.26 0.99
CA ILE A 512 -2.16 36.90 1.51
C ILE A 512 -0.70 36.45 1.58
N VAL A 513 -0.33 35.82 2.69
CA VAL A 513 0.96 35.14 2.85
C VAL A 513 0.71 33.64 2.83
N ASP A 514 1.31 32.93 1.88
CA ASP A 514 1.28 31.46 1.83
C ASP A 514 2.57 30.92 2.46
N VAL A 515 2.45 30.34 3.65
CA VAL A 515 3.58 29.85 4.45
C VAL A 515 3.82 28.38 4.09
N GLY A 516 5.04 28.07 3.67
CA GLY A 516 5.37 26.79 3.05
C GLY A 516 4.72 26.61 1.68
N GLY A 517 4.56 27.71 0.93
CA GLY A 517 3.88 27.70 -0.36
C GLY A 517 4.66 27.02 -1.50
N GLY A 518 5.86 26.51 -1.23
CA GLY A 518 6.72 25.84 -2.19
C GLY A 518 7.06 26.73 -3.38
N THR A 519 6.77 26.23 -4.59
CA THR A 519 6.95 26.98 -5.84
C THR A 519 5.83 28.00 -6.11
N GLY A 520 4.83 28.13 -5.22
CA GLY A 520 3.76 29.13 -5.31
C GLY A 520 2.52 28.66 -6.07
N ALA A 521 2.34 27.36 -6.31
CA ALA A 521 1.21 26.81 -7.06
C ALA A 521 -0.15 27.14 -6.44
N THR A 522 -0.24 27.12 -5.10
CA THR A 522 -1.45 27.50 -4.36
C THR A 522 -1.83 28.96 -4.63
N LEU A 523 -0.88 29.88 -4.45
CA LEU A 523 -1.10 31.31 -4.74
C LEU A 523 -1.40 31.58 -6.21
N ALA A 524 -0.77 30.86 -7.14
CA ALA A 524 -1.07 30.99 -8.56
C ALA A 524 -2.56 30.72 -8.84
N LYS A 525 -3.14 29.68 -8.23
CA LYS A 525 -4.57 29.37 -8.38
C LYS A 525 -5.48 30.40 -7.70
N ILE A 526 -5.10 30.89 -6.51
CA ILE A 526 -5.86 31.93 -5.79
C ILE A 526 -5.87 33.22 -6.61
N ILE A 527 -4.71 33.71 -7.06
CA ILE A 527 -4.59 34.98 -7.78
C ILE A 527 -5.22 34.92 -9.17
N ALA A 528 -5.19 33.76 -9.84
CA ALA A 528 -5.91 33.58 -11.10
C ALA A 528 -7.43 33.83 -10.95
N LYS A 529 -8.01 33.48 -9.79
CA LYS A 529 -9.42 33.76 -9.47
C LYS A 529 -9.62 35.16 -8.87
N TYR A 530 -8.67 35.63 -8.08
CA TYR A 530 -8.72 36.89 -7.33
C TYR A 530 -7.54 37.80 -7.70
N PRO A 531 -7.54 38.42 -8.89
CA PRO A 531 -6.37 39.12 -9.45
C PRO A 531 -6.00 40.41 -8.71
N LEU A 532 -6.84 40.89 -7.79
CA LEU A 532 -6.57 42.07 -6.96
C LEU A 532 -5.80 41.73 -5.67
N ILE A 533 -5.67 40.44 -5.32
CA ILE A 533 -4.90 39.99 -4.17
C ILE A 533 -3.41 40.11 -4.47
N ARG A 534 -2.65 40.71 -3.55
CA ARG A 534 -1.19 40.60 -3.54
C ARG A 534 -0.79 39.37 -2.72
N GLY A 535 0.00 38.49 -3.31
CA GLY A 535 0.50 37.28 -2.64
C GLY A 535 1.96 37.43 -2.18
N ILE A 536 2.29 36.83 -1.04
CA ILE A 536 3.65 36.56 -0.60
C ILE A 536 3.80 35.05 -0.49
N ASN A 537 4.55 34.44 -1.40
CA ASN A 537 4.94 33.04 -1.29
C ASN A 537 6.15 32.94 -0.37
N PHE A 538 5.99 32.33 0.80
CA PHE A 538 7.04 32.23 1.81
C PHE A 538 7.47 30.78 2.02
N ASP A 539 8.73 30.48 1.75
CA ASP A 539 9.32 29.13 1.93
C ASP A 539 10.82 29.23 2.27
N LEU A 540 11.51 28.10 2.39
CA LEU A 540 12.94 28.05 2.58
C LEU A 540 13.67 28.74 1.42
N PRO A 541 14.82 29.40 1.67
CA PRO A 541 15.53 30.16 0.65
C PRO A 541 15.89 29.37 -0.62
N HIS A 542 16.20 28.08 -0.49
CA HIS A 542 16.54 27.25 -1.64
C HIS A 542 15.32 26.87 -2.49
N VAL A 543 14.14 26.75 -1.89
CA VAL A 543 12.89 26.41 -2.59
C VAL A 543 12.41 27.59 -3.42
N VAL A 544 12.30 28.77 -2.81
CA VAL A 544 11.82 29.98 -3.52
C VAL A 544 12.79 30.48 -4.59
N LYS A 545 14.08 30.13 -4.49
CA LYS A 545 15.09 30.49 -5.49
C LYS A 545 14.77 29.91 -6.87
N ASP A 546 14.20 28.71 -6.90
CA ASP A 546 13.87 27.99 -8.12
C ASP A 546 12.39 28.18 -8.54
N ALA A 547 11.63 28.97 -7.79
CA ALA A 547 10.25 29.29 -8.11
C ALA A 547 10.15 30.23 -9.33
N ALA A 548 9.29 29.88 -10.28
CA ALA A 548 9.04 30.73 -11.44
C ALA A 548 8.35 32.03 -11.01
N PRO A 549 8.68 33.19 -11.61
CA PRO A 549 8.01 34.45 -11.31
C PRO A 549 6.50 34.37 -11.55
N LEU A 550 5.71 34.77 -10.55
CA LEU A 550 4.25 34.81 -10.61
C LEU A 550 3.76 36.26 -10.51
N ALA A 551 2.92 36.69 -11.45
CA ALA A 551 2.38 38.05 -11.44
C ALA A 551 1.51 38.28 -10.20
N GLY A 552 1.77 39.36 -9.46
CA GLY A 552 1.07 39.67 -8.20
C GLY A 552 1.58 38.89 -6.99
N VAL A 553 2.63 38.06 -7.13
CA VAL A 553 3.26 37.32 -6.04
C VAL A 553 4.70 37.79 -5.83
N GLU A 554 5.07 37.99 -4.57
CA GLU A 554 6.47 38.12 -4.14
C GLU A 554 6.95 36.81 -3.54
N HIS A 555 8.09 36.29 -4.01
CA HIS A 555 8.73 35.10 -3.43
C HIS A 555 9.73 35.53 -2.34
N VAL A 556 9.52 35.07 -1.11
CA VAL A 556 10.30 35.45 0.06
C VAL A 556 10.90 34.21 0.72
N GLY A 557 12.22 34.17 0.80
CA GLY A 557 12.95 33.08 1.47
C GLY A 557 13.11 33.34 2.96
N GLY A 558 12.85 32.35 3.80
CA GLY A 558 13.10 32.45 5.24
C GLY A 558 12.82 31.15 6.00
N ASN A 559 12.68 31.28 7.32
CA ASN A 559 12.38 30.19 8.22
C ASN A 559 11.14 30.52 9.04
N MET A 560 10.04 29.78 8.83
CA MET A 560 8.76 30.01 9.50
C MET A 560 8.79 29.84 11.03
N PHE A 561 9.78 29.11 11.55
CA PHE A 561 10.03 28.97 12.98
C PHE A 561 10.77 30.17 13.59
N GLU A 562 11.31 31.07 12.77
CA GLU A 562 11.94 32.32 13.23
C GLU A 562 10.98 33.49 13.06
N SER A 563 10.43 33.67 11.87
CA SER A 563 9.44 34.71 11.58
C SER A 563 8.63 34.37 10.34
N VAL A 564 7.44 34.96 10.24
CA VAL A 564 6.56 34.87 9.07
C VAL A 564 6.33 36.29 8.55
N PRO A 565 6.28 36.53 7.22
CA PRO A 565 5.93 37.84 6.68
C PRO A 565 4.59 38.35 7.20
N LYS A 566 4.47 39.67 7.36
CA LYS A 566 3.18 40.28 7.72
C LYS A 566 2.22 40.20 6.54
N GLY A 567 0.96 39.94 6.83
CA GLY A 567 -0.12 39.94 5.85
C GLY A 567 -1.48 40.05 6.52
N GLU A 568 -2.51 40.35 5.74
CA GLU A 568 -3.90 40.40 6.22
C GLU A 568 -4.40 39.00 6.58
N VAL A 569 -4.07 38.03 5.73
CA VAL A 569 -4.39 36.61 5.88
C VAL A 569 -3.12 35.79 5.70
N ILE A 570 -2.97 34.75 6.51
CA ILE A 570 -1.93 33.73 6.34
C ILE A 570 -2.60 32.42 5.93
N LEU A 571 -2.11 31.79 4.87
CA LEU A 571 -2.51 30.46 4.43
C LEU A 571 -1.43 29.45 4.82
N MET A 572 -1.86 28.31 5.33
CA MET A 572 -1.04 27.12 5.56
C MET A 572 -1.78 25.91 5.03
N LYS A 573 -1.34 25.38 3.90
CA LYS A 573 -1.87 24.15 3.31
C LYS A 573 -0.82 23.06 3.47
N TRP A 574 -1.16 21.96 4.16
CA TRP A 574 -0.23 20.85 4.39
C TRP A 574 1.08 21.31 5.01
N ILE A 575 0.95 21.96 6.16
CA ILE A 575 2.09 22.45 6.93
C ILE A 575 2.01 21.90 8.33
N LEU A 576 0.86 22.08 9.00
CA LEU A 576 0.75 21.71 10.40
C LEU A 576 0.85 20.19 10.59
N HIS A 577 0.47 19.39 9.59
CA HIS A 577 0.58 17.93 9.68
C HIS A 577 2.03 17.39 9.64
N ASP A 578 2.99 18.15 9.10
CA ASP A 578 4.40 17.72 9.01
C ASP A 578 5.14 17.83 10.34
N TRP A 579 4.60 18.62 11.28
CA TRP A 579 5.32 19.03 12.47
C TRP A 579 4.64 18.56 13.76
N SER A 580 5.46 18.36 14.79
CA SER A 580 4.97 18.08 16.15
C SER A 580 4.21 19.26 16.75
N ASP A 581 3.38 18.99 17.76
CA ASP A 581 2.53 20.01 18.39
C ASP A 581 3.34 21.21 18.92
N ASN A 582 4.54 20.99 19.45
CA ASN A 582 5.43 22.07 19.90
C ASN A 582 5.90 22.97 18.75
N HIS A 583 6.20 22.39 17.59
CA HIS A 583 6.59 23.15 16.40
C HIS A 583 5.38 23.90 15.82
N CYS A 584 4.22 23.25 15.74
CA CYS A 584 2.97 23.89 15.34
C CYS A 584 2.62 25.08 16.24
N LEU A 585 2.76 24.94 17.56
CA LEU A 585 2.54 26.03 18.51
C LEU A 585 3.48 27.21 18.24
N LYS A 586 4.78 26.95 18.05
CA LYS A 586 5.77 27.99 17.72
C LYS A 586 5.43 28.71 16.41
N LEU A 587 5.09 27.95 15.37
CA LEU A 587 4.70 28.48 14.07
C LEU A 587 3.43 29.32 14.15
N LEU A 588 2.38 28.79 14.78
CA LEU A 588 1.10 29.48 14.95
C LEU A 588 1.24 30.76 15.79
N GLN A 589 2.13 30.79 16.79
CA GLN A 589 2.47 32.02 17.52
C GLN A 589 3.14 33.06 16.59
N ASN A 590 4.07 32.66 15.73
CA ASN A 590 4.67 33.54 14.72
C ASN A 590 3.62 34.09 13.75
N CYS A 591 2.70 33.24 13.28
CA CYS A 591 1.57 33.64 12.44
C CYS A 591 0.66 34.64 13.18
N CYS A 592 0.27 34.34 14.42
CA CYS A 592 -0.55 35.23 15.24
C CYS A 592 0.11 36.60 15.41
N ASN A 593 1.42 36.66 15.63
CA ASN A 593 2.18 37.91 15.74
C ASN A 593 2.26 38.70 14.43
N SER A 594 2.20 38.01 13.28
CA SER A 594 2.32 38.61 11.95
C SER A 594 1.00 39.13 11.39
N LEU A 595 -0.13 38.76 11.99
CA LEU A 595 -1.48 39.18 11.59
C LEU A 595 -1.93 40.52 12.21
N PRO A 596 -2.74 41.34 11.51
CA PRO A 596 -3.45 42.47 12.09
C PRO A 596 -4.51 42.01 13.11
N LYS A 597 -5.09 42.93 13.87
CA LYS A 597 -6.03 42.63 14.96
C LYS A 597 -7.23 41.75 14.55
N LEU A 598 -7.72 41.91 13.32
CA LEU A 598 -8.84 41.16 12.75
C LEU A 598 -8.39 40.15 11.67
N GLY A 599 -7.07 39.89 11.57
CA GLY A 599 -6.53 38.91 10.64
C GLY A 599 -6.85 37.47 11.06
N LYS A 600 -6.72 36.56 10.10
CA LYS A 600 -6.97 35.12 10.28
C LYS A 600 -5.87 34.27 9.64
N VAL A 601 -5.68 33.08 10.18
CA VAL A 601 -4.97 32.00 9.50
C VAL A 601 -6.00 31.09 8.83
N ILE A 602 -5.78 30.73 7.57
CA ILE A 602 -6.51 29.69 6.86
C ILE A 602 -5.64 28.45 6.87
N VAL A 603 -6.15 27.35 7.43
CA VAL A 603 -5.47 26.06 7.48
C VAL A 603 -6.20 25.09 6.55
N VAL A 604 -5.47 24.42 5.67
CA VAL A 604 -6.00 23.38 4.77
C VAL A 604 -5.29 22.07 5.07
N GLU A 605 -5.97 21.17 5.78
CA GLU A 605 -5.41 19.91 6.30
C GLU A 605 -6.45 18.78 6.21
N ALA A 606 -6.00 17.53 6.28
CA ALA A 606 -6.92 16.42 6.55
C ALA A 606 -7.33 16.46 8.03
N LEU A 607 -8.57 16.05 8.32
CA LEU A 607 -9.03 15.88 9.70
C LEU A 607 -9.19 14.40 9.99
N VAL A 608 -8.66 13.95 11.14
CA VAL A 608 -8.99 12.65 11.70
C VAL A 608 -10.40 12.74 12.28
N PRO A 609 -11.39 12.02 11.73
CA PRO A 609 -12.76 12.09 12.23
C PRO A 609 -12.86 11.57 13.67
N GLU A 610 -13.55 12.31 14.54
CA GLU A 610 -14.01 11.79 15.82
C GLU A 610 -15.21 10.87 15.54
N TYR A 611 -15.10 9.59 15.89
CA TYR A 611 -15.97 8.53 15.38
C TYR A 611 -17.47 8.78 15.63
N SER A 612 -18.25 8.99 14.56
CA SER A 612 -19.70 8.78 14.57
C SER A 612 -20.21 8.39 13.17
N GLU A 613 -20.83 7.21 13.10
CA GLU A 613 -21.58 6.62 11.98
C GLU A 613 -20.84 6.32 10.64
N THR A 614 -21.43 5.37 9.90
CA THR A 614 -20.89 4.66 8.73
C THR A 614 -20.55 5.52 7.51
N ASP A 615 -21.00 6.78 7.46
CA ASP A 615 -20.62 7.74 6.39
C ASP A 615 -19.18 8.27 6.55
N SER A 616 -18.48 7.91 7.63
CA SER A 616 -17.13 8.39 7.97
C SER A 616 -15.98 7.43 7.62
N LEU A 617 -16.24 6.19 7.20
CA LEU A 617 -15.20 5.16 7.09
C LEU A 617 -14.15 5.45 6.00
N SER A 618 -14.56 5.91 4.81
CA SER A 618 -13.61 6.24 3.73
C SER A 618 -12.77 7.48 4.05
N LYS A 619 -13.33 8.46 4.77
CA LYS A 619 -12.59 9.62 5.26
C LYS A 619 -11.59 9.23 6.33
N LEU A 620 -12.01 8.38 7.27
CA LEU A 620 -11.14 7.82 8.30
C LEU A 620 -10.00 7.00 7.67
N ASN A 621 -10.30 6.15 6.69
CA ASN A 621 -9.29 5.38 5.95
C ASN A 621 -8.22 6.28 5.34
N ASN A 622 -8.63 7.29 4.58
CA ASN A 622 -7.70 8.20 3.91
C ASN A 622 -6.90 9.06 4.90
N ALA A 623 -7.53 9.53 5.98
CA ALA A 623 -6.82 10.27 7.04
C ALA A 623 -5.79 9.38 7.75
N CYS A 624 -6.12 8.12 8.03
CA CYS A 624 -5.18 7.16 8.61
C CYS A 624 -4.06 6.77 7.63
N ASP A 625 -4.33 6.69 6.32
CA ASP A 625 -3.29 6.47 5.29
C ASP A 625 -2.28 7.64 5.31
N CYS A 626 -2.77 8.89 5.32
CA CYS A 626 -1.93 10.08 5.48
C CYS A 626 -1.14 10.04 6.80
N ASP A 627 -1.77 9.68 7.91
CA ASP A 627 -1.10 9.61 9.21
C ASP A 627 0.01 8.56 9.24
N MET A 628 -0.15 7.41 8.56
CA MET A 628 0.92 6.42 8.42
C MET A 628 2.07 6.94 7.57
N ILE A 629 1.81 7.70 6.51
CA ILE A 629 2.86 8.35 5.72
C ILE A 629 3.64 9.35 6.60
N MET A 630 2.94 10.13 7.42
CA MET A 630 3.54 11.05 8.38
C MET A 630 4.39 10.31 9.41
N LEU A 631 3.89 9.20 9.98
CA LEU A 631 4.63 8.35 10.91
C LEU A 631 5.91 7.79 10.30
N ALA A 632 5.87 7.41 9.02
CA ALA A 632 7.01 6.86 8.30
C ALA A 632 8.06 7.91 7.93
N SER A 633 7.65 9.15 7.65
CA SER A 633 8.50 10.12 6.94
C SER A 633 8.86 11.37 7.74
N ASN A 634 7.97 11.83 8.62
CA ASN A 634 8.08 13.18 9.21
C ASN A 634 8.30 13.13 10.74
N PRO A 635 9.36 13.78 11.26
CA PRO A 635 9.64 13.83 12.70
C PRO A 635 8.55 14.52 13.52
N GLY A 636 7.68 13.69 14.12
CA GLY A 636 6.58 14.16 14.95
C GLY A 636 5.36 14.69 14.17
N GLY A 637 5.37 14.58 12.84
CA GLY A 637 4.21 14.83 12.00
C GLY A 637 3.08 13.85 12.28
N LYS A 638 1.85 14.36 12.23
CA LYS A 638 0.61 13.61 12.43
C LYS A 638 -0.59 14.33 11.84
N GLU A 639 -1.59 13.55 11.45
CA GLU A 639 -2.93 14.07 11.22
C GLU A 639 -3.62 14.35 12.56
N ARG A 640 -4.53 15.32 12.59
CA ARG A 640 -5.16 15.81 13.83
C ARG A 640 -6.68 15.83 13.74
N SER A 641 -7.34 15.65 14.88
CA SER A 641 -8.77 15.92 14.98
C SER A 641 -9.05 17.43 15.00
N LEU A 642 -10.31 17.81 14.78
CA LEU A 642 -10.74 19.21 14.91
C LEU A 642 -10.42 19.74 16.32
N LYS A 643 -10.63 18.92 17.36
CA LYS A 643 -10.35 19.30 18.75
C LYS A 643 -8.88 19.60 18.98
N GLU A 644 -7.98 18.79 18.43
CA GLU A 644 -6.53 19.04 18.54
C GLU A 644 -6.13 20.35 17.85
N PHE A 645 -6.74 20.69 16.71
CA PHE A 645 -6.53 21.99 16.06
C PHE A 645 -7.07 23.17 16.88
N GLU A 646 -8.24 23.02 17.51
CA GLU A 646 -8.79 24.04 18.42
C GLU A 646 -7.87 24.31 19.61
N ASP A 647 -7.31 23.25 20.20
CA ASP A 647 -6.39 23.36 21.33
C ASP A 647 -5.08 24.04 20.92
N LEU A 648 -4.48 23.64 19.79
CA LEU A 648 -3.31 24.32 19.22
C LEU A 648 -3.56 25.80 18.95
N ALA A 649 -4.69 26.14 18.34
CA ALA A 649 -5.04 27.52 18.03
C ALA A 649 -5.19 28.36 19.31
N LYS A 650 -5.89 27.82 20.32
CA LYS A 650 -6.11 28.48 21.61
C LYS A 650 -4.78 28.73 22.34
N GLU A 651 -3.91 27.73 22.42
CA GLU A 651 -2.60 27.85 23.06
C GLU A 651 -1.67 28.81 22.32
N SER A 652 -1.86 28.96 21.00
CA SER A 652 -1.12 29.91 20.16
C SER A 652 -1.66 31.35 20.22
N GLY A 653 -2.75 31.59 20.96
CA GLY A 653 -3.32 32.93 21.16
C GLY A 653 -4.42 33.32 20.18
N PHE A 654 -4.97 32.38 19.40
CA PHE A 654 -6.17 32.62 18.60
C PHE A 654 -7.43 32.54 19.46
N ALA A 655 -8.45 33.32 19.09
CA ALA A 655 -9.70 33.43 19.85
C ALA A 655 -10.73 32.36 19.46
N ALA A 656 -10.71 31.90 18.21
CA ALA A 656 -11.65 30.90 17.71
C ALA A 656 -11.09 30.15 16.50
N VAL A 657 -11.53 28.90 16.33
CA VAL A 657 -11.36 28.10 15.12
C VAL A 657 -12.74 27.85 14.53
N LYS A 658 -12.88 27.91 13.21
CA LYS A 658 -14.08 27.48 12.51
C LYS A 658 -13.73 26.52 11.38
N LEU A 659 -14.39 25.38 11.34
CA LEU A 659 -14.43 24.52 10.15
C LEU A 659 -15.39 25.14 9.13
N ILE A 660 -14.86 25.64 8.01
CA ILE A 660 -15.63 26.39 7.02
C ILE A 660 -16.25 25.47 5.96
N CYS A 661 -15.43 24.62 5.36
CA CYS A 661 -15.85 23.70 4.31
C CYS A 661 -14.89 22.51 4.22
N SER A 662 -15.20 21.55 3.36
CA SER A 662 -14.30 20.44 3.03
C SER A 662 -14.35 20.16 1.54
N ALA A 663 -13.18 19.87 0.97
CA ALA A 663 -12.98 19.46 -0.41
C ALA A 663 -12.36 18.06 -0.41
N SER A 664 -13.20 17.04 -0.57
CA SER A 664 -12.83 15.63 -0.47
C SER A 664 -12.30 15.25 0.93
N LEU A 665 -11.02 14.88 1.07
CA LEU A 665 -10.38 14.60 2.36
C LEU A 665 -10.01 15.88 3.14
N TYR A 666 -9.81 16.99 2.45
CA TYR A 666 -9.22 18.19 3.05
C TYR A 666 -10.29 19.12 3.60
N SER A 667 -10.04 19.65 4.78
CA SER A 667 -10.89 20.62 5.46
C SER A 667 -10.22 21.98 5.47
N VAL A 668 -11.03 23.03 5.31
CA VAL A 668 -10.59 24.42 5.43
C VAL A 668 -11.02 24.94 6.80
N LEU A 669 -10.04 25.24 7.65
CA LEU A 669 -10.23 25.84 8.96
C LEU A 669 -9.81 27.31 8.94
N GLU A 670 -10.53 28.16 9.65
CA GLU A 670 -10.13 29.54 9.89
C GLU A 670 -9.84 29.77 11.38
N PHE A 671 -8.62 30.23 11.68
CA PHE A 671 -8.19 30.58 13.03
C PHE A 671 -8.22 32.11 13.14
N TYR A 672 -9.12 32.63 13.97
CA TYR A 672 -9.34 34.07 14.11
C TYR A 672 -8.52 34.63 15.26
N LYS A 673 -7.72 35.67 14.99
CA LYS A 673 -6.95 36.33 16.05
C LYS A 673 -7.86 37.00 17.08
N LYS A 674 -8.96 37.60 16.64
CA LYS A 674 -10.07 38.07 17.47
C LYS A 674 -11.39 37.81 16.77
N VAL A 675 -12.44 37.60 17.55
CA VAL A 675 -13.83 37.53 17.05
C VAL A 675 -14.42 38.94 17.16
N VAL A 676 -15.10 39.39 16.10
CA VAL A 676 -15.85 40.66 16.07
C VAL A 676 -17.14 40.53 16.86
#